data_AF-D3E3U7-F1
#
_entry.id   AF-D3E3U7-F1
#
_cell.length_a   1.000
_cell.length_b   1.000
_cell.length_c   1.000
_cell.angle_alpha   90.00
_cell.angle_beta   90.00
_cell.angle_gamma   90.00
#
_symmetry.space_group_name_H-M   'P 1'
#
loop_
_entity.id
_entity.type
_entity.pdbx_description
1 polymer ?
#
loop_
_entity_poly.entity_id
_entity_poly.type
_entity_poly.pdbx_seq_one_letter_code
_entity_poly.pdbx_strand_id
1 'polypeptide(L)'
;MNFMKTNLKKTTIILALLMAILILSIGAISANDLTSADSNVDMNNDLNTNLDSNDIIANSNSNSIDAEIDEANYSNQRADAKEKLKESNSLIENENTEGNTQIEDENSSPSNKTDTSISIETNSIERGSDLTIYLKDINGTGIANEKLSIQIINKTYTRTTDSKGSALFKINLASGKYPIAISYNGSEDYESSSDDFNISVSPMKTKINMLSNSIVNGRKLTIELLDKNNNPLKYKKISIILNKKLYNLTTGKDGKVSLNINLNPGKFPIQITFSGDANYHTVSKSSAIDVYKLKSSFTVPKTSIIKGKYLYVYLKDSEGKAIPSAKVAFKINGVSSTKTTDKNGRISQKIGLKVGNYTVQLNYNGDKSHLKKVQSFKIRSCNSKTKFTVANYTVVRGKYLSVYLKDSENANLANKKVTFTYLKKSYTKTTDSNGKASLKMTEAGTTTVNLQFKGTGPYLKSSANVKIKVLKNTTADIIAKNQTRHLNGSSTIRYYVKLTDNNGNPIENETIELKVRCNNITTGSGNKITKKTIVLSSDNIINKSEDKKLLNEMAKILRAKGYKVIVSGIGPNYHVSDVRDYSNVCVFSLVGGVDSGMFVDMSHSYYKNYLKKYKNQFVLGCVAPPVYLNLGNMTWLKRAHDDDYSPKSFKGLYYPGKYFNTVTKLDYVYGDGAEELVNNFLNYAKKGKSIDLGQSVPKTTTTYKLTTDKNGNAYVDLQVGTYTISSSILGNNYKVDTQTSKVNVIK
;
A
#
# COMPACT_ATOMS: atom_id res chain seq x y z
N MET A 1 -69.98 -13.94 -25.74
CA MET A 1 -69.38 -12.75 -25.08
C MET A 1 -69.49 -12.89 -23.56
N ASN A 2 -68.56 -13.56 -22.84
CA ASN A 2 -68.48 -13.49 -21.37
C ASN A 2 -67.23 -14.16 -20.70
N PHE A 3 -66.01 -13.97 -21.20
CA PHE A 3 -64.80 -14.56 -20.56
C PHE A 3 -63.53 -13.68 -20.52
N MET A 4 -63.68 -12.35 -20.68
CA MET A 4 -62.53 -11.44 -20.84
C MET A 4 -62.55 -10.20 -19.92
N LYS A 5 -63.30 -10.22 -18.80
CA LYS A 5 -63.38 -9.10 -17.84
C LYS A 5 -62.84 -9.40 -16.42
N THR A 6 -62.50 -10.65 -16.09
CA THR A 6 -62.11 -11.06 -14.72
C THR A 6 -60.61 -10.99 -14.42
N ASN A 7 -59.72 -11.16 -15.41
CA ASN A 7 -58.27 -11.17 -15.16
C ASN A 7 -57.60 -9.79 -15.08
N LEU A 8 -58.24 -8.71 -15.57
CA LEU A 8 -57.64 -7.37 -15.52
C LEU A 8 -57.69 -6.71 -14.13
N LYS A 9 -58.58 -7.15 -13.23
CA LYS A 9 -58.70 -6.56 -11.88
C LYS A 9 -57.72 -7.12 -10.84
N LYS A 10 -57.19 -8.35 -11.00
CA LYS A 10 -56.29 -8.96 -10.00
C LYS A 10 -54.85 -8.43 -10.07
N THR A 11 -54.35 -8.11 -11.27
CA THR A 11 -52.97 -7.63 -11.47
C THR A 11 -52.75 -6.24 -10.84
N THR A 12 -53.72 -5.33 -10.97
CA THR A 12 -53.65 -3.96 -10.43
C THR A 12 -53.63 -3.93 -8.91
N ILE A 13 -54.39 -4.82 -8.25
CA ILE A 13 -54.48 -4.89 -6.78
C ILE A 13 -53.14 -5.37 -6.18
N ILE A 14 -52.46 -6.33 -6.81
CA ILE A 14 -51.15 -6.81 -6.36
C ILE A 14 -50.08 -5.73 -6.50
N LEU A 15 -50.13 -4.93 -7.58
CA LEU A 15 -49.19 -3.83 -7.79
C LEU A 15 -49.40 -2.69 -6.77
N ALA A 16 -50.65 -2.38 -6.43
CA ALA A 16 -50.99 -1.41 -5.40
C ALA A 16 -50.53 -1.84 -3.99
N LEU A 17 -50.69 -3.13 -3.63
CA LEU A 17 -50.22 -3.66 -2.34
C LEU A 17 -48.69 -3.58 -2.19
N LEU A 18 -47.95 -3.75 -3.28
CA LEU A 18 -46.49 -3.62 -3.30
C LEU A 18 -46.00 -2.17 -3.19
N MET A 19 -46.79 -1.18 -3.62
CA MET A 19 -46.50 0.24 -3.35
C MET A 19 -46.84 0.65 -1.92
N ALA A 20 -47.94 0.14 -1.35
CA ALA A 20 -48.35 0.48 0.02
C ALA A 20 -47.32 0.08 1.09
N ILE A 21 -46.59 -1.02 0.87
CA ILE A 21 -45.56 -1.52 1.80
C ILE A 21 -44.29 -0.65 1.80
N LEU A 22 -44.06 0.20 0.78
CA LEU A 22 -42.91 1.11 0.73
C LEU A 22 -43.11 2.44 1.50
N ILE A 23 -44.29 2.70 2.05
CA ILE A 23 -44.68 4.02 2.59
C ILE A 23 -44.70 4.06 4.14
N LEU A 24 -44.50 2.93 4.82
CA LEU A 24 -44.54 2.82 6.29
C LEU A 24 -43.17 2.58 6.95
N SER A 25 -42.19 3.48 6.74
CA SER A 25 -40.95 3.48 7.53
C SER A 25 -40.18 4.82 7.61
N ILE A 26 -40.85 5.96 7.77
CA ILE A 26 -40.23 7.22 8.25
C ILE A 26 -41.16 7.85 9.29
N GLY A 27 -40.66 8.17 10.50
CA GLY A 27 -41.45 8.93 11.49
C GLY A 27 -41.26 8.56 12.98
N ALA A 28 -40.03 8.55 13.50
CA ALA A 28 -39.77 8.68 14.95
C ALA A 28 -38.34 9.21 15.18
N ILE A 29 -38.15 10.06 16.20
CA ILE A 29 -36.92 10.84 16.43
C ILE A 29 -36.41 10.62 17.87
N SER A 30 -35.09 10.40 18.06
CA SER A 30 -34.23 11.17 19.00
C SER A 30 -32.86 10.53 19.29
N ALA A 31 -31.92 11.37 19.75
CA ALA A 31 -30.75 11.07 20.59
C ALA A 31 -29.56 10.25 20.02
N ASN A 32 -28.62 11.01 19.41
CA ASN A 32 -27.19 11.11 19.78
C ASN A 32 -26.10 10.07 19.38
N ASP A 33 -25.01 10.69 18.88
CA ASP A 33 -23.57 10.40 19.04
C ASP A 33 -22.86 9.24 18.32
N LEU A 34 -22.21 9.63 17.19
CA LEU A 34 -20.84 9.32 16.74
C LEU A 34 -20.43 7.82 16.56
N THR A 35 -20.02 7.35 15.37
CA THR A 35 -18.81 7.82 14.63
C THR A 35 -18.71 7.34 13.17
N SER A 36 -17.93 8.10 12.36
CA SER A 36 -17.09 7.70 11.20
C SER A 36 -17.68 7.17 9.87
N ALA A 37 -17.34 7.90 8.78
CA ALA A 37 -17.14 7.48 7.37
C ALA A 37 -18.38 7.04 6.53
N ASP A 38 -18.51 7.33 5.22
CA ASP A 38 -17.62 7.99 4.25
C ASP A 38 -18.40 8.63 3.05
N SER A 39 -17.74 9.55 2.33
CA SER A 39 -17.95 9.97 0.92
C SER A 39 -19.27 10.61 0.41
N ASN A 40 -19.13 11.79 -0.21
CA ASN A 40 -19.93 12.45 -1.28
C ASN A 40 -21.45 12.73 -1.05
N VAL A 41 -22.01 13.89 -1.45
CA VAL A 41 -22.48 14.29 -2.81
C VAL A 41 -23.09 15.71 -2.66
N ASP A 42 -22.93 16.74 -3.50
CA ASP A 42 -22.12 16.98 -4.71
C ASP A 42 -22.02 18.52 -5.02
N MET A 43 -21.39 18.90 -6.13
CA MET A 43 -21.50 20.18 -6.90
C MET A 43 -21.70 21.54 -6.18
N ASN A 44 -20.73 22.45 -6.35
CA ASN A 44 -20.96 23.67 -7.13
C ASN A 44 -19.68 24.36 -7.66
N ASN A 45 -19.88 25.42 -8.44
CA ASN A 45 -19.00 25.89 -9.51
C ASN A 45 -17.94 26.96 -9.13
N ASP A 46 -16.79 26.89 -9.82
CA ASP A 46 -15.88 28.00 -10.21
C ASP A 46 -15.01 28.80 -9.21
N LEU A 47 -13.97 29.43 -9.81
CA LEU A 47 -13.13 30.57 -9.38
C LEU A 47 -12.00 30.37 -8.33
N ASN A 48 -10.78 30.26 -8.88
CA ASN A 48 -9.67 31.21 -8.72
C ASN A 48 -9.04 31.45 -7.32
N THR A 49 -7.79 31.03 -7.15
CA THR A 49 -6.85 31.53 -6.13
C THR A 49 -5.52 31.89 -6.78
N ASN A 50 -5.01 33.09 -6.50
CA ASN A 50 -3.77 33.65 -7.06
C ASN A 50 -2.86 34.12 -5.91
N LEU A 51 -1.53 34.01 -6.08
CA LEU A 51 -0.47 34.51 -5.16
C LEU A 51 -0.43 33.82 -3.76
N ASP A 52 0.69 33.81 -3.03
CA ASP A 52 2.02 34.41 -3.28
C ASP A 52 3.19 33.60 -2.66
N SER A 53 4.43 33.86 -3.13
CA SER A 53 5.75 33.88 -2.44
C SER A 53 6.12 32.83 -1.36
N ASN A 54 7.33 32.26 -1.28
CA ASN A 54 8.53 32.22 -2.15
C ASN A 54 9.41 30.99 -1.71
N ASP A 55 10.74 30.78 -1.84
CA ASP A 55 11.93 31.57 -2.27
C ASP A 55 13.15 30.63 -2.60
N ILE A 56 14.30 31.22 -2.94
CA ILE A 56 15.70 30.72 -2.80
C ILE A 56 16.15 29.55 -3.73
N ILE A 57 16.37 29.95 -5.00
CA ILE A 57 17.69 30.04 -5.68
C ILE A 57 18.42 28.80 -6.29
N ALA A 58 18.95 29.06 -7.50
CA ALA A 58 20.06 28.45 -8.25
C ALA A 58 19.83 27.21 -9.15
N ASN A 59 20.40 27.12 -10.36
CA ASN A 59 20.94 28.16 -11.28
C ASN A 59 21.19 27.55 -12.68
N SER A 60 20.63 28.12 -13.76
CA SER A 60 21.17 27.99 -15.13
C SER A 60 20.56 29.02 -16.10
N ASN A 61 21.41 29.75 -16.83
CA ASN A 61 21.00 30.78 -17.79
C ASN A 61 20.83 30.22 -19.22
N SER A 62 19.71 30.55 -19.87
CA SER A 62 19.61 30.65 -21.34
C SER A 62 18.40 31.50 -21.74
N ASN A 63 18.59 32.81 -21.91
CA ASN A 63 17.52 33.73 -22.33
C ASN A 63 17.30 33.68 -23.85
N SER A 64 16.13 33.19 -24.27
CA SER A 64 15.59 33.44 -25.61
C SER A 64 14.06 33.53 -25.54
N ILE A 65 13.53 34.74 -25.40
CA ILE A 65 12.08 34.98 -25.38
C ILE A 65 11.57 34.95 -26.83
N ASP A 66 10.95 33.84 -27.19
CA ASP A 66 10.35 33.62 -28.50
C ASP A 66 9.10 34.52 -28.67
N ALA A 67 9.28 35.73 -29.18
CA ALA A 67 8.18 36.64 -29.48
C ALA A 67 7.44 36.17 -30.74
N GLU A 68 6.39 35.36 -30.54
CA GLU A 68 5.55 34.75 -31.56
C GLU A 68 4.47 35.71 -32.07
N ILE A 69 4.18 35.67 -33.38
CA ILE A 69 3.11 36.46 -34.01
C ILE A 69 1.95 35.53 -34.35
N ASP A 70 0.77 35.78 -33.78
CA ASP A 70 -0.48 35.15 -34.22
C ASP A 70 -1.51 36.22 -34.60
N GLU A 71 -2.40 35.90 -35.54
CA GLU A 71 -3.24 36.87 -36.25
C GLU A 71 -4.73 36.72 -35.84
N ALA A 72 -5.27 37.76 -35.21
CA ALA A 72 -6.66 37.82 -34.77
C ALA A 72 -7.44 38.88 -35.56
N ASN A 73 -8.09 38.45 -36.64
CA ASN A 73 -9.18 39.11 -37.38
C ASN A 73 -9.16 40.65 -37.47
N TYR A 74 -8.71 41.20 -38.60
CA TYR A 74 -9.27 42.45 -39.13
C TYR A 74 -9.43 42.38 -40.65
N SER A 75 -10.50 42.98 -41.17
CA SER A 75 -10.74 43.05 -42.62
C SER A 75 -11.45 44.36 -42.99
N ASN A 76 -10.96 44.99 -44.06
CA ASN A 76 -11.54 46.12 -44.80
C ASN A 76 -11.94 47.38 -44.00
N GLN A 77 -11.16 48.47 -44.15
CA GLN A 77 -11.52 49.53 -45.11
C GLN A 77 -10.35 50.50 -45.40
N ARG A 78 -10.61 51.61 -46.09
CA ARG A 78 -9.69 52.37 -46.96
C ARG A 78 -9.01 53.60 -46.34
N ALA A 79 -7.76 53.82 -46.80
CA ALA A 79 -7.17 55.07 -47.32
C ALA A 79 -6.90 56.30 -46.41
N ASP A 80 -5.93 57.08 -46.91
CA ASP A 80 -5.59 58.48 -46.66
C ASP A 80 -5.34 59.00 -45.22
N ALA A 81 -4.05 58.99 -44.85
CA ALA A 81 -3.41 60.10 -44.17
C ALA A 81 -1.89 60.12 -44.45
N LYS A 82 -1.47 60.80 -45.54
CA LYS A 82 -0.12 61.41 -45.57
C LYS A 82 -0.16 62.74 -44.81
N GLU A 83 1.01 63.23 -44.42
CA GLU A 83 1.23 64.58 -43.87
C GLU A 83 0.61 64.88 -42.49
N LYS A 84 1.32 64.45 -41.44
CA LYS A 84 1.52 65.24 -40.20
C LYS A 84 2.60 64.60 -39.32
N LEU A 85 3.87 64.87 -39.65
CA LEU A 85 5.02 64.43 -38.86
C LEU A 85 6.12 65.51 -38.86
N LYS A 86 5.83 66.61 -38.16
CA LYS A 86 6.82 67.56 -37.63
C LYS A 86 6.26 68.26 -36.40
N GLU A 87 7.15 68.54 -35.45
CA GLU A 87 7.01 69.51 -34.35
C GLU A 87 5.76 69.39 -33.45
N SER A 88 5.90 68.63 -32.36
CA SER A 88 5.32 68.98 -31.05
C SER A 88 6.06 68.26 -29.91
N ASN A 89 7.01 69.00 -29.31
CA ASN A 89 7.52 68.99 -27.92
C ASN A 89 7.72 67.65 -27.17
N SER A 90 8.88 67.36 -26.59
CA SER A 90 9.68 68.15 -25.61
C SER A 90 9.02 68.27 -24.23
N LEU A 91 9.41 67.36 -23.33
CA LEU A 91 9.28 67.32 -21.87
C LEU A 91 10.31 66.28 -21.36
N ILE A 92 11.07 66.40 -20.28
CA ILE A 92 11.38 67.46 -19.29
C ILE A 92 12.83 67.15 -18.80
N GLU A 93 13.66 68.18 -18.56
CA GLU A 93 14.86 68.06 -17.71
C GLU A 93 14.58 68.61 -16.31
N ASN A 94 15.26 68.10 -15.28
CA ASN A 94 15.14 68.59 -13.90
C ASN A 94 16.53 68.84 -13.28
N GLU A 95 16.81 70.13 -13.10
CA GLU A 95 17.69 70.81 -12.12
C GLU A 95 18.79 70.04 -11.34
N ASN A 96 20.02 70.50 -11.59
CA ASN A 96 21.00 71.02 -10.61
C ASN A 96 21.56 70.14 -9.46
N THR A 97 22.88 70.09 -9.41
CA THR A 97 23.63 70.37 -8.16
C THR A 97 24.98 71.02 -8.50
N GLU A 98 25.43 71.98 -7.69
CA GLU A 98 26.61 72.80 -8.00
C GLU A 98 27.94 72.11 -7.64
N GLY A 99 29.00 72.37 -8.43
CA GLY A 99 30.34 71.83 -8.19
C GLY A 99 31.38 72.44 -9.14
N ASN A 100 31.77 73.68 -8.90
CA ASN A 100 32.66 74.42 -9.80
C ASN A 100 34.13 73.97 -9.69
N THR A 101 34.71 73.47 -10.78
CA THR A 101 36.16 73.53 -11.05
C THR A 101 36.39 73.54 -12.56
N GLN A 102 36.95 74.62 -13.10
CA GLN A 102 37.49 74.63 -14.47
C GLN A 102 38.86 73.95 -14.49
N ILE A 103 39.15 73.16 -15.53
CA ILE A 103 40.47 73.04 -16.18
C ILE A 103 40.28 72.38 -17.56
N GLU A 104 40.89 73.02 -18.56
CA GLU A 104 41.29 72.55 -19.91
C GLU A 104 40.26 71.84 -20.84
N ASP A 105 39.99 72.50 -21.98
CA ASP A 105 39.47 71.87 -23.19
C ASP A 105 40.51 70.93 -23.83
N GLU A 106 40.18 69.66 -24.03
CA GLU A 106 40.82 68.83 -25.06
C GLU A 106 39.87 68.66 -26.26
N ASN A 107 40.42 68.73 -27.48
CA ASN A 107 39.65 68.67 -28.72
C ASN A 107 39.02 67.28 -28.93
N SER A 108 37.71 67.15 -28.74
CA SER A 108 36.96 66.01 -29.27
C SER A 108 36.86 66.12 -30.79
N SER A 109 37.70 65.38 -31.51
CA SER A 109 37.50 65.11 -32.95
C SER A 109 36.08 64.59 -33.21
N PRO A 110 35.45 64.90 -34.36
CA PRO A 110 34.21 64.23 -34.74
C PRO A 110 34.47 62.73 -34.82
N SER A 111 33.68 61.93 -34.10
CA SER A 111 33.74 60.48 -34.19
C SER A 111 33.20 60.03 -35.54
N ASN A 112 34.09 59.76 -36.49
CA ASN A 112 33.75 59.08 -37.73
C ASN A 112 33.33 57.65 -37.42
N LYS A 113 32.06 57.47 -37.10
CA LYS A 113 31.43 56.15 -36.96
C LYS A 113 31.45 55.41 -38.29
N THR A 114 31.34 54.09 -38.22
CA THR A 114 31.36 53.24 -39.42
C THR A 114 29.96 53.11 -39.99
N ASP A 115 29.80 53.41 -41.28
CA ASP A 115 28.55 53.18 -42.04
C ASP A 115 28.06 51.74 -41.89
N THR A 116 26.74 51.57 -41.75
CA THR A 116 26.11 50.25 -41.62
C THR A 116 25.07 49.97 -42.70
N SER A 117 24.87 48.68 -42.99
CA SER A 117 23.90 48.19 -43.97
C SER A 117 23.07 47.05 -43.39
N ILE A 118 21.78 47.04 -43.75
CA ILE A 118 20.82 45.99 -43.39
C ILE A 118 20.47 45.21 -44.66
N SER A 119 20.32 43.89 -44.54
CA SER A 119 19.88 43.03 -45.64
C SER A 119 19.15 41.78 -45.11
N ILE A 120 18.39 41.10 -45.96
CA ILE A 120 17.73 39.83 -45.63
C ILE A 120 18.11 38.71 -46.59
N GLU A 121 18.15 37.47 -46.10
CA GLU A 121 18.57 36.30 -46.88
C GLU A 121 17.60 35.93 -48.01
N THR A 122 16.29 36.17 -47.83
CA THR A 122 15.27 35.81 -48.82
C THR A 122 13.99 36.64 -48.71
N ASN A 123 13.45 37.03 -49.86
CA ASN A 123 12.13 37.67 -49.98
C ASN A 123 10.98 36.64 -50.06
N SER A 124 11.25 35.35 -49.85
CA SER A 124 10.25 34.26 -49.92
C SER A 124 10.48 33.23 -48.81
N ILE A 125 9.44 33.00 -48.00
CA ILE A 125 9.51 32.19 -46.77
C ILE A 125 8.27 31.31 -46.60
N GLU A 126 8.39 30.17 -45.91
CA GLU A 126 7.27 29.32 -45.51
C GLU A 126 6.85 29.67 -44.07
N ARG A 127 5.53 29.79 -43.80
CA ARG A 127 5.00 30.05 -42.45
C ARG A 127 5.67 29.13 -41.41
N GLY A 128 6.02 29.71 -40.26
CA GLY A 128 6.70 29.02 -39.16
C GLY A 128 8.13 28.63 -39.50
N SER A 129 8.80 29.49 -40.27
CA SER A 129 10.25 29.46 -40.51
C SER A 129 10.81 30.84 -40.14
N ASP A 130 12.11 30.91 -39.87
CA ASP A 130 12.78 32.15 -39.48
C ASP A 130 13.31 32.90 -40.70
N LEU A 131 13.12 34.22 -40.71
CA LEU A 131 13.76 35.14 -41.64
C LEU A 131 15.12 35.55 -41.07
N THR A 132 16.19 35.29 -41.82
CA THR A 132 17.54 35.76 -41.48
C THR A 132 17.73 37.20 -41.97
N ILE A 133 18.11 38.07 -41.04
CA ILE A 133 18.42 39.48 -41.25
C ILE A 133 19.90 39.67 -40.90
N TYR A 134 20.64 40.46 -41.68
CA TYR A 134 22.04 40.79 -41.43
C TYR A 134 22.22 42.29 -41.21
N LEU A 135 22.97 42.67 -40.17
CA LEU A 135 23.54 43.99 -39.97
C LEU A 135 25.05 43.91 -40.22
N LYS A 136 25.58 44.75 -41.11
CA LYS A 136 26.99 44.74 -41.51
C LYS A 136 27.60 46.13 -41.57
N ASP A 137 28.90 46.23 -41.35
CA ASP A 137 29.69 47.43 -41.61
C ASP A 137 29.91 47.63 -43.12
N ILE A 138 30.52 48.76 -43.48
CA ILE A 138 30.91 49.11 -44.86
C ILE A 138 31.86 48.07 -45.52
N ASN A 139 32.57 47.28 -44.72
CA ASN A 139 33.48 46.22 -45.19
C ASN A 139 32.77 44.86 -45.39
N GLY A 140 31.48 44.76 -45.02
CA GLY A 140 30.69 43.52 -45.07
C GLY A 140 30.83 42.62 -43.83
N THR A 141 31.53 43.07 -42.79
CA THR A 141 31.70 42.42 -41.49
C THR A 141 30.39 42.50 -40.69
N GLY A 142 29.94 41.39 -40.10
CA GLY A 142 28.71 41.37 -39.32
C GLY A 142 28.84 42.02 -37.94
N ILE A 143 27.94 42.95 -37.60
CA ILE A 143 27.99 43.73 -36.36
C ILE A 143 27.17 43.04 -35.26
N ALA A 144 27.84 42.60 -34.20
CA ALA A 144 27.30 41.67 -33.21
C ALA A 144 26.70 42.33 -31.95
N ASN A 145 25.71 41.67 -31.35
CA ASN A 145 24.96 42.08 -30.15
C ASN A 145 24.11 43.35 -30.28
N GLU A 146 23.95 43.87 -31.50
CA GLU A 146 23.19 45.10 -31.77
C GLU A 146 21.69 44.86 -31.91
N LYS A 147 20.89 45.88 -31.58
CA LYS A 147 19.41 45.80 -31.57
C LYS A 147 18.80 46.31 -32.86
N LEU A 148 18.22 45.40 -33.63
CA LEU A 148 17.37 45.70 -34.78
C LEU A 148 15.92 45.89 -34.35
N SER A 149 15.28 46.93 -34.88
CA SER A 149 13.85 47.21 -34.80
C SER A 149 13.17 46.79 -36.10
N ILE A 150 12.21 45.87 -36.02
CA ILE A 150 11.56 45.21 -37.16
C ILE A 150 10.06 45.51 -37.12
N GLN A 151 9.55 46.26 -38.09
CA GLN A 151 8.13 46.63 -38.16
C GLN A 151 7.40 45.84 -39.24
N ILE A 152 6.39 45.06 -38.85
CA ILE A 152 5.55 44.24 -39.74
C ILE A 152 4.10 44.19 -39.23
N ILE A 153 3.12 44.32 -40.13
CA ILE A 153 1.67 44.46 -39.79
C ILE A 153 1.43 45.46 -38.64
N ASN A 154 2.00 46.67 -38.75
CA ASN A 154 1.88 47.75 -37.77
C ASN A 154 2.31 47.38 -36.33
N LYS A 155 3.13 46.34 -36.16
CA LYS A 155 3.74 45.95 -34.88
C LYS A 155 5.26 45.99 -35.02
N THR A 156 5.94 46.51 -34.00
CA THR A 156 7.40 46.58 -33.95
C THR A 156 7.95 45.52 -33.01
N TYR A 157 9.00 44.83 -33.45
CA TYR A 157 9.67 43.74 -32.75
C TYR A 157 11.16 44.03 -32.66
N THR A 158 11.78 43.81 -31.50
CA THR A 158 13.24 43.88 -31.37
C THR A 158 13.85 42.50 -31.59
N ARG A 159 14.99 42.45 -32.29
CA ARG A 159 15.90 41.29 -32.33
C ARG A 159 17.33 41.76 -32.14
N THR A 160 18.16 40.90 -31.56
CA THR A 160 19.58 41.16 -31.34
C THR A 160 20.40 40.32 -32.32
N THR A 161 21.47 40.89 -32.87
CA THR A 161 22.38 40.18 -33.79
C THR A 161 23.33 39.24 -33.05
N ASP A 162 23.64 38.10 -33.67
CA ASP A 162 24.63 37.15 -33.18
C ASP A 162 26.07 37.60 -33.46
N SER A 163 27.05 36.74 -33.14
CA SER A 163 28.49 36.99 -33.38
C SER A 163 28.90 37.08 -34.86
N LYS A 164 27.94 37.01 -35.80
CA LYS A 164 28.12 37.18 -37.25
C LYS A 164 27.23 38.30 -37.80
N GLY A 165 26.68 39.17 -36.96
CA GLY A 165 25.74 40.21 -37.36
C GLY A 165 24.37 39.69 -37.82
N SER A 166 24.02 38.43 -37.50
CA SER A 166 22.80 37.77 -37.99
C SER A 166 21.71 37.75 -36.92
N ALA A 167 20.49 38.14 -37.28
CA ALA A 167 19.31 38.10 -36.42
C ALA A 167 18.21 37.21 -37.05
N LEU A 168 17.57 36.37 -36.25
CA LEU A 168 16.49 35.47 -36.68
C LEU A 168 15.11 35.98 -36.26
N PHE A 169 14.18 36.06 -37.21
CA PHE A 169 12.83 36.58 -36.99
C PHE A 169 11.74 35.62 -37.52
N LYS A 170 11.04 34.95 -36.60
CA LYS A 170 10.07 33.89 -36.89
C LYS A 170 8.79 34.40 -37.57
N ILE A 171 8.57 34.03 -38.84
CA ILE A 171 7.41 34.49 -39.62
C ILE A 171 6.24 33.50 -39.50
N ASN A 172 5.35 33.75 -38.54
CA ASN A 172 4.13 32.95 -38.31
C ASN A 172 2.86 33.53 -38.97
N LEU A 173 3.01 34.34 -40.02
CA LEU A 173 1.90 35.01 -40.71
C LEU A 173 1.08 34.06 -41.60
N ALA A 174 -0.09 34.50 -42.06
CA ALA A 174 -0.82 33.83 -43.13
C ALA A 174 -0.06 33.95 -44.48
N SER A 175 -0.48 33.19 -45.50
CA SER A 175 0.12 33.32 -46.83
C SER A 175 -0.28 34.63 -47.51
N GLY A 176 0.69 35.41 -47.93
CA GLY A 176 0.47 36.76 -48.46
C GLY A 176 1.78 37.46 -48.81
N LYS A 177 1.70 38.76 -49.12
CA LYS A 177 2.86 39.65 -49.23
C LYS A 177 2.79 40.69 -48.13
N TYR A 178 3.91 40.91 -47.45
CA TYR A 178 3.99 41.82 -46.32
C TYR A 178 5.20 42.76 -46.50
N PRO A 179 5.00 44.09 -46.44
CA PRO A 179 6.11 45.01 -46.24
C PRO A 179 6.68 44.80 -44.83
N ILE A 180 7.99 44.90 -44.71
CA ILE A 180 8.74 44.79 -43.46
C ILE A 180 9.85 45.84 -43.47
N ALA A 181 9.70 46.86 -42.63
CA ALA A 181 10.71 47.87 -42.41
C ALA A 181 11.66 47.37 -41.31
N ILE A 182 12.97 47.54 -41.50
CA ILE A 182 13.98 47.14 -40.52
C ILE A 182 14.92 48.31 -40.30
N SER A 183 15.14 48.70 -39.04
CA SER A 183 16.04 49.78 -38.66
C SER A 183 17.00 49.39 -37.55
N TYR A 184 18.16 50.04 -37.55
CA TYR A 184 19.18 50.01 -36.53
C TYR A 184 19.48 51.45 -36.11
N ASN A 185 19.44 51.73 -34.80
CA ASN A 185 19.52 53.11 -34.28
C ASN A 185 20.96 53.66 -34.22
N GLY A 186 21.98 52.89 -34.63
CA GLY A 186 23.38 53.21 -34.38
C GLY A 186 23.82 52.87 -32.95
N SER A 187 25.12 52.94 -32.72
CA SER A 187 25.74 52.83 -31.38
C SER A 187 26.91 53.81 -31.26
N GLU A 188 27.92 53.55 -30.44
CA GLU A 188 29.07 54.44 -30.27
C GLU A 188 30.00 54.39 -31.49
N ASP A 189 30.29 53.18 -32.00
CA ASP A 189 31.21 52.94 -33.13
C ASP A 189 30.53 52.97 -34.52
N TYR A 190 29.20 52.83 -34.58
CA TYR A 190 28.45 52.51 -35.81
C TYR A 190 27.29 53.47 -36.07
N GLU A 191 27.11 53.84 -37.35
CA GLU A 191 26.00 54.69 -37.77
C GLU A 191 24.66 53.95 -37.84
N SER A 192 23.57 54.72 -37.71
CA SER A 192 22.20 54.23 -37.89
C SER A 192 21.89 53.88 -39.35
N SER A 193 21.08 52.85 -39.58
CA SER A 193 20.65 52.45 -40.93
C SER A 193 19.23 51.87 -40.93
N SER A 194 18.57 51.88 -42.10
CA SER A 194 17.21 51.35 -42.27
C SER A 194 16.93 50.95 -43.72
N ASP A 195 16.18 49.86 -43.92
CA ASP A 195 15.76 49.40 -45.26
C ASP A 195 14.35 48.76 -45.23
N ASP A 196 13.66 48.76 -46.37
CA ASP A 196 12.26 48.38 -46.57
C ASP A 196 12.13 47.18 -47.51
N PHE A 197 11.83 45.99 -46.96
CA PHE A 197 11.70 44.77 -47.75
C PHE A 197 10.24 44.37 -47.96
N ASN A 198 10.00 43.48 -48.93
CA ASN A 198 8.69 42.89 -49.21
C ASN A 198 8.78 41.35 -49.21
N ILE A 199 8.41 40.73 -48.09
CA ILE A 199 8.45 39.26 -47.95
C ILE A 199 7.16 38.61 -48.46
N SER A 200 7.31 37.52 -49.20
CA SER A 200 6.21 36.66 -49.65
C SER A 200 6.14 35.41 -48.77
N VAL A 201 5.06 35.26 -48.01
CA VAL A 201 4.83 34.14 -47.10
C VAL A 201 3.99 33.07 -47.81
N SER A 202 4.46 31.83 -47.76
CA SER A 202 3.79 30.65 -48.29
C SER A 202 3.17 29.79 -47.17
N PRO A 203 2.06 29.06 -47.43
CA PRO A 203 1.43 28.20 -46.43
C PRO A 203 2.38 27.10 -45.94
N MET A 204 2.26 26.68 -44.68
CA MET A 204 3.10 25.59 -44.16
C MET A 204 2.67 24.23 -44.75
N LYS A 205 3.62 23.41 -45.19
CA LYS A 205 3.39 22.02 -45.65
C LYS A 205 2.66 21.18 -44.61
N THR A 206 1.84 20.25 -45.10
CA THR A 206 0.98 19.38 -44.28
C THR A 206 1.07 17.90 -44.67
N LYS A 207 0.59 17.02 -43.79
CA LYS A 207 0.76 15.57 -43.86
C LYS A 207 -0.48 14.84 -43.33
N ILE A 208 -1.00 13.89 -44.12
CA ILE A 208 -2.09 12.99 -43.69
C ILE A 208 -1.51 11.64 -43.23
N ASN A 209 -1.81 11.26 -42.00
CA ASN A 209 -1.54 9.91 -41.47
C ASN A 209 -2.81 9.05 -41.40
N MET A 210 -2.65 7.73 -41.48
CA MET A 210 -3.70 6.74 -41.24
C MET A 210 -3.15 5.75 -40.20
N LEU A 211 -3.83 5.62 -39.06
CA LEU A 211 -3.32 4.79 -37.95
C LEU A 211 -3.46 3.27 -38.18
N SER A 212 -4.25 2.84 -39.17
CA SER A 212 -4.25 1.47 -39.67
C SER A 212 -4.89 1.40 -41.06
N ASN A 213 -4.34 0.53 -41.91
CA ASN A 213 -4.94 0.16 -43.19
C ASN A 213 -5.77 -1.14 -43.09
N SER A 214 -5.80 -1.81 -41.94
CA SER A 214 -6.60 -3.03 -41.72
C SER A 214 -7.57 -2.81 -40.56
N ILE A 215 -8.88 -2.83 -40.83
CA ILE A 215 -9.93 -2.42 -39.90
C ILE A 215 -10.96 -3.54 -39.69
N VAL A 216 -11.27 -3.87 -38.44
CA VAL A 216 -12.40 -4.76 -38.13
C VAL A 216 -13.71 -4.03 -38.42
N ASN A 217 -14.61 -4.62 -39.20
CA ASN A 217 -15.93 -4.04 -39.47
C ASN A 217 -16.68 -3.70 -38.16
N GLY A 218 -17.30 -2.53 -38.10
CA GLY A 218 -17.92 -1.94 -36.92
C GLY A 218 -16.98 -1.11 -36.03
N ARG A 219 -15.66 -1.12 -36.28
CA ARG A 219 -14.70 -0.22 -35.60
C ARG A 219 -14.47 1.08 -36.40
N LYS A 220 -13.75 2.02 -35.78
CA LYS A 220 -13.34 3.30 -36.39
C LYS A 220 -12.02 3.15 -37.13
N LEU A 221 -11.94 3.75 -38.32
CA LEU A 221 -10.69 4.19 -38.93
C LEU A 221 -10.33 5.55 -38.33
N THR A 222 -9.08 5.74 -37.90
CA THR A 222 -8.57 7.04 -37.43
C THR A 222 -7.53 7.58 -38.39
N ILE A 223 -7.70 8.85 -38.73
CA ILE A 223 -6.88 9.66 -39.64
C ILE A 223 -6.34 10.84 -38.84
N GLU A 224 -5.12 11.27 -39.13
CA GLU A 224 -4.48 12.41 -38.48
C GLU A 224 -4.04 13.41 -39.54
N LEU A 225 -4.20 14.71 -39.26
CA LEU A 225 -3.68 15.79 -40.10
C LEU A 225 -2.66 16.60 -39.29
N LEU A 226 -1.45 16.67 -39.81
CA LEU A 226 -0.29 17.27 -39.16
C LEU A 226 0.36 18.32 -40.06
N ASP A 227 1.14 19.22 -39.48
CA ASP A 227 2.05 20.11 -40.21
C ASP A 227 3.40 19.43 -40.57
N LYS A 228 4.33 20.19 -41.15
CA LYS A 228 5.70 19.74 -41.48
C LYS A 228 6.51 19.27 -40.25
N ASN A 229 6.22 19.84 -39.08
CA ASN A 229 6.88 19.56 -37.80
C ASN A 229 6.21 18.41 -37.03
N ASN A 230 5.10 17.86 -37.55
CA ASN A 230 4.21 16.86 -36.95
C ASN A 230 3.29 17.39 -35.84
N ASN A 231 3.08 18.71 -35.73
CA ASN A 231 2.08 19.28 -34.83
C ASN A 231 0.65 18.97 -35.32
N PRO A 232 -0.32 18.74 -34.42
CA PRO A 232 -1.69 18.41 -34.80
C PRO A 232 -2.47 19.62 -35.32
N LEU A 233 -3.02 19.51 -36.55
CA LEU A 233 -3.85 20.55 -37.15
C LEU A 233 -5.30 20.44 -36.67
N LYS A 234 -5.62 21.26 -35.67
CA LYS A 234 -6.89 21.29 -34.95
C LYS A 234 -8.00 21.93 -35.79
N TYR A 235 -9.22 21.41 -35.68
CA TYR A 235 -10.45 21.98 -36.25
C TYR A 235 -10.46 22.19 -37.78
N LYS A 236 -9.62 21.48 -38.53
CA LYS A 236 -9.56 21.55 -40.00
C LYS A 236 -10.55 20.56 -40.63
N LYS A 237 -11.21 20.98 -41.72
CA LYS A 237 -12.16 20.14 -42.49
C LYS A 237 -11.40 19.20 -43.42
N ILE A 238 -11.73 17.92 -43.41
CA ILE A 238 -11.12 16.88 -44.25
C ILE A 238 -12.23 16.17 -45.03
N SER A 239 -12.00 16.04 -46.35
CA SER A 239 -12.78 15.21 -47.25
C SER A 239 -12.23 13.78 -47.27
N ILE A 240 -13.09 12.79 -47.09
CA ILE A 240 -12.74 11.37 -47.21
C ILE A 240 -13.70 10.72 -48.20
N ILE A 241 -13.17 10.17 -49.29
CA ILE A 241 -13.91 9.32 -50.22
C ILE A 241 -13.54 7.88 -49.92
N LEU A 242 -14.50 7.10 -49.41
CA LEU A 242 -14.33 5.67 -49.12
C LEU A 242 -15.42 4.88 -49.84
N ASN A 243 -15.02 3.89 -50.65
CA ASN A 243 -15.95 3.07 -51.44
C ASN A 243 -16.98 3.93 -52.24
N LYS A 244 -16.47 4.90 -53.01
CA LYS A 244 -17.24 5.90 -53.79
C LYS A 244 -18.16 6.83 -52.98
N LYS A 245 -18.21 6.75 -51.64
CA LYS A 245 -18.99 7.67 -50.79
C LYS A 245 -18.11 8.72 -50.14
N LEU A 246 -18.52 9.99 -50.27
CA LEU A 246 -17.91 11.14 -49.61
C LEU A 246 -18.35 11.26 -48.15
N TYR A 247 -17.41 11.64 -47.28
CA TYR A 247 -17.59 12.02 -45.89
C TYR A 247 -16.76 13.27 -45.61
N ASN A 248 -17.42 14.38 -45.27
CA ASN A 248 -16.75 15.59 -44.80
C ASN A 248 -16.75 15.58 -43.26
N LEU A 249 -15.57 15.53 -42.65
CA LEU A 249 -15.39 15.51 -41.20
C LEU A 249 -14.43 16.63 -40.77
N THR A 250 -14.32 16.90 -39.47
CA THR A 250 -13.44 17.94 -38.91
C THR A 250 -12.52 17.34 -37.85
N THR A 251 -11.25 17.76 -37.79
CA THR A 251 -10.29 17.27 -36.79
C THR A 251 -10.57 17.78 -35.38
N GLY A 252 -10.24 16.97 -34.37
CA GLY A 252 -10.33 17.32 -32.95
C GLY A 252 -9.18 18.22 -32.47
N LYS A 253 -9.13 18.45 -31.15
CA LYS A 253 -8.04 19.18 -30.48
C LYS A 253 -6.66 18.51 -30.61
N ASP A 254 -6.65 17.23 -30.99
CA ASP A 254 -5.49 16.37 -31.22
C ASP A 254 -5.12 16.21 -32.71
N GLY A 255 -5.79 16.95 -33.62
CA GLY A 255 -5.54 16.86 -35.07
C GLY A 255 -6.09 15.58 -35.72
N LYS A 256 -6.86 14.77 -34.98
CA LYS A 256 -7.35 13.46 -35.47
C LYS A 256 -8.83 13.51 -35.81
N VAL A 257 -9.24 12.59 -36.67
CA VAL A 257 -10.63 12.41 -37.09
C VAL A 257 -10.94 10.92 -37.25
N SER A 258 -12.19 10.52 -36.96
CA SER A 258 -12.61 9.11 -36.92
C SER A 258 -13.81 8.83 -37.81
N LEU A 259 -13.70 7.82 -38.67
CA LEU A 259 -14.79 7.34 -39.54
C LEU A 259 -15.25 5.93 -39.11
N ASN A 260 -16.54 5.76 -38.85
CA ASN A 260 -17.13 4.47 -38.47
C ASN A 260 -17.23 3.52 -39.69
N ILE A 261 -16.38 2.50 -39.77
CA ILE A 261 -16.36 1.56 -40.90
C ILE A 261 -17.48 0.52 -40.75
N ASN A 262 -18.51 0.61 -41.60
CA ASN A 262 -19.63 -0.33 -41.66
C ASN A 262 -19.68 -0.99 -43.06
N LEU A 263 -18.62 -1.71 -43.43
CA LEU A 263 -18.47 -2.37 -44.73
C LEU A 263 -18.34 -3.89 -44.53
N ASN A 264 -18.88 -4.68 -45.45
CA ASN A 264 -18.61 -6.13 -45.47
C ASN A 264 -17.11 -6.39 -45.76
N PRO A 265 -16.55 -7.53 -45.34
CA PRO A 265 -15.13 -7.81 -45.53
C PRO A 265 -14.67 -7.73 -46.98
N GLY A 266 -13.49 -7.16 -47.20
CA GLY A 266 -12.92 -6.88 -48.51
C GLY A 266 -12.00 -5.65 -48.49
N LYS A 267 -11.30 -5.42 -49.60
CA LYS A 267 -10.42 -4.26 -49.78
C LYS A 267 -11.18 -3.13 -50.48
N PHE A 268 -11.11 -1.92 -49.92
CA PHE A 268 -11.81 -0.74 -50.43
C PHE A 268 -10.83 0.40 -50.66
N PRO A 269 -10.85 1.06 -51.83
CA PRO A 269 -10.06 2.27 -52.06
C PRO A 269 -10.56 3.40 -51.15
N ILE A 270 -9.60 4.16 -50.63
CA ILE A 270 -9.83 5.37 -49.84
C ILE A 270 -8.96 6.51 -50.38
N GLN A 271 -9.56 7.68 -50.53
CA GLN A 271 -8.87 8.95 -50.78
C GLN A 271 -9.21 9.91 -49.64
N ILE A 272 -8.21 10.61 -49.13
CA ILE A 272 -8.32 11.59 -48.05
C ILE A 272 -7.70 12.89 -48.58
N THR A 273 -8.41 14.01 -48.45
CA THR A 273 -7.97 15.33 -48.90
C THR A 273 -8.24 16.37 -47.83
N PHE A 274 -7.20 17.09 -47.41
CA PHE A 274 -7.31 18.39 -46.77
C PHE A 274 -7.03 19.45 -47.84
N SER A 275 -8.00 20.32 -48.11
CA SER A 275 -7.93 21.28 -49.23
C SER A 275 -6.93 22.42 -49.04
N GLY A 276 -6.31 22.53 -47.86
CA GLY A 276 -5.52 23.70 -47.47
C GLY A 276 -6.37 24.84 -46.92
N ASP A 277 -5.68 25.86 -46.41
CA ASP A 277 -6.19 27.19 -46.08
C ASP A 277 -5.03 28.20 -46.16
N ALA A 278 -5.26 29.47 -45.77
CA ALA A 278 -4.23 30.53 -45.84
C ALA A 278 -2.98 30.23 -45.00
N ASN A 279 -3.04 29.33 -44.01
CA ASN A 279 -1.92 29.02 -43.14
C ASN A 279 -1.24 27.70 -43.52
N TYR A 280 -1.93 26.82 -44.25
CA TYR A 280 -1.53 25.43 -44.47
C TYR A 280 -1.79 24.93 -45.90
N HIS A 281 -0.80 24.30 -46.51
CA HIS A 281 -0.92 23.73 -47.86
C HIS A 281 -1.95 22.60 -47.93
N THR A 282 -2.55 22.46 -49.11
CA THR A 282 -3.35 21.30 -49.52
C THR A 282 -2.53 20.01 -49.49
N VAL A 283 -3.15 18.90 -49.10
CA VAL A 283 -2.55 17.57 -49.13
C VAL A 283 -3.62 16.52 -49.42
N SER A 284 -3.27 15.54 -50.25
CA SER A 284 -4.11 14.38 -50.55
C SER A 284 -3.35 13.07 -50.40
N LYS A 285 -4.06 12.03 -49.97
CA LYS A 285 -3.51 10.69 -49.76
C LYS A 285 -4.51 9.63 -50.23
N SER A 286 -4.08 8.82 -51.20
CA SER A 286 -4.84 7.67 -51.70
C SER A 286 -4.24 6.37 -51.18
N SER A 287 -5.09 5.41 -50.83
CA SER A 287 -4.69 4.09 -50.34
C SER A 287 -5.84 3.09 -50.47
N ALA A 288 -5.73 1.93 -49.83
CA ALA A 288 -6.84 1.00 -49.64
C ALA A 288 -6.91 0.53 -48.19
N ILE A 289 -8.13 0.40 -47.65
CA ILE A 289 -8.36 -0.28 -46.37
C ILE A 289 -8.83 -1.72 -46.60
N ASP A 290 -8.26 -2.65 -45.86
CA ASP A 290 -8.69 -4.05 -45.78
C ASP A 290 -9.65 -4.20 -44.60
N VAL A 291 -10.92 -4.44 -44.89
CA VAL A 291 -11.97 -4.60 -43.88
C VAL A 291 -12.16 -6.08 -43.60
N TYR A 292 -12.16 -6.48 -42.32
CA TYR A 292 -12.24 -7.89 -41.94
C TYR A 292 -13.15 -8.13 -40.72
N LYS A 293 -13.32 -9.40 -40.35
CA LYS A 293 -13.97 -9.85 -39.12
C LYS A 293 -13.03 -10.72 -38.30
N LEU A 294 -13.08 -10.58 -36.98
CA LEU A 294 -12.29 -11.38 -36.04
C LEU A 294 -12.79 -12.83 -36.00
N LYS A 295 -11.88 -13.78 -35.73
CA LYS A 295 -12.24 -15.20 -35.57
C LYS A 295 -12.88 -15.41 -34.19
N SER A 296 -13.98 -16.14 -34.12
CA SER A 296 -14.68 -16.44 -32.86
C SER A 296 -14.30 -17.83 -32.32
N SER A 297 -14.21 -17.97 -31.00
CA SER A 297 -13.82 -19.22 -30.30
C SER A 297 -14.72 -19.51 -29.10
N PHE A 298 -14.94 -20.79 -28.79
CA PHE A 298 -15.62 -21.22 -27.55
C PHE A 298 -14.65 -21.94 -26.61
N THR A 299 -14.55 -21.46 -25.36
CA THR A 299 -13.79 -22.08 -24.28
C THR A 299 -14.74 -22.74 -23.27
N VAL A 300 -14.42 -23.97 -22.84
CA VAL A 300 -15.23 -24.75 -21.89
C VAL A 300 -14.33 -25.26 -20.75
N PRO A 301 -14.22 -24.55 -19.61
CA PRO A 301 -13.23 -24.89 -18.57
C PRO A 301 -13.48 -26.20 -17.81
N LYS A 302 -14.70 -26.75 -17.85
CA LYS A 302 -15.08 -27.96 -17.11
C LYS A 302 -16.15 -28.74 -17.86
N THR A 303 -15.90 -30.02 -18.15
CA THR A 303 -16.83 -30.91 -18.88
C THR A 303 -17.52 -31.93 -17.97
N SER A 304 -16.99 -32.27 -16.80
CA SER A 304 -17.71 -33.02 -15.77
C SER A 304 -18.51 -32.06 -14.88
N ILE A 305 -19.83 -32.06 -15.01
CA ILE A 305 -20.75 -31.15 -14.30
C ILE A 305 -21.59 -31.95 -13.30
N ILE A 306 -21.59 -31.52 -12.04
CA ILE A 306 -22.44 -32.10 -11.00
C ILE A 306 -23.90 -31.77 -11.33
N LYS A 307 -24.77 -32.80 -11.30
CA LYS A 307 -26.20 -32.67 -11.58
C LYS A 307 -26.83 -31.55 -10.73
N GLY A 308 -27.48 -30.60 -11.39
CA GLY A 308 -28.10 -29.42 -10.78
C GLY A 308 -27.19 -28.17 -10.71
N LYS A 309 -25.87 -28.29 -10.89
CA LYS A 309 -24.95 -27.15 -11.08
C LYS A 309 -24.96 -26.69 -12.55
N TYR A 310 -24.15 -25.67 -12.88
CA TYR A 310 -24.07 -25.06 -14.21
C TYR A 310 -22.84 -25.53 -15.01
N LEU A 311 -23.05 -25.77 -16.31
CA LEU A 311 -22.00 -25.69 -17.33
C LEU A 311 -21.78 -24.22 -17.67
N TYR A 312 -20.51 -23.81 -17.77
CA TYR A 312 -20.10 -22.51 -18.28
C TYR A 312 -19.35 -22.65 -19.60
N VAL A 313 -19.73 -21.83 -20.58
CA VAL A 313 -19.11 -21.73 -21.90
C VAL A 313 -18.78 -20.25 -22.14
N TYR A 314 -17.61 -19.94 -22.65
CA TYR A 314 -17.20 -18.56 -22.96
C TYR A 314 -17.01 -18.40 -24.47
N LEU A 315 -17.61 -17.37 -25.06
CA LEU A 315 -17.43 -16.96 -26.45
C LEU A 315 -16.49 -15.75 -26.49
N LYS A 316 -15.37 -15.88 -27.20
CA LYS A 316 -14.34 -14.86 -27.33
C LYS A 316 -13.90 -14.64 -28.77
N ASP A 317 -13.43 -13.43 -29.08
CA ASP A 317 -12.77 -13.13 -30.35
C ASP A 317 -11.30 -13.59 -30.36
N SER A 318 -10.61 -13.36 -31.48
CA SER A 318 -9.19 -13.68 -31.65
C SER A 318 -8.23 -12.70 -30.96
N GLU A 319 -8.74 -11.61 -30.38
CA GLU A 319 -7.99 -10.71 -29.49
C GLU A 319 -8.15 -11.16 -28.00
N GLY A 320 -8.84 -12.27 -27.75
CA GLY A 320 -9.12 -12.79 -26.42
C GLY A 320 -10.22 -12.04 -25.66
N LYS A 321 -10.87 -11.06 -26.29
CA LYS A 321 -11.95 -10.25 -25.70
C LYS A 321 -13.25 -11.03 -25.69
N ALA A 322 -14.11 -10.71 -24.72
CA ALA A 322 -15.46 -11.26 -24.64
C ALA A 322 -16.32 -10.77 -25.82
N ILE A 323 -17.19 -11.63 -26.34
CA ILE A 323 -18.28 -11.21 -27.25
C ILE A 323 -19.59 -11.20 -26.44
N PRO A 324 -19.99 -10.07 -25.83
CA PRO A 324 -21.19 -9.96 -25.00
C PRO A 324 -22.47 -9.85 -25.85
N SER A 325 -23.63 -10.14 -25.25
CA SER A 325 -24.96 -10.05 -25.88
C SER A 325 -25.16 -10.90 -27.15
N ALA A 326 -24.21 -11.80 -27.46
CA ALA A 326 -24.23 -12.65 -28.64
C ALA A 326 -25.26 -13.77 -28.49
N LYS A 327 -26.14 -13.92 -29.48
CA LYS A 327 -27.12 -15.01 -29.55
C LYS A 327 -26.45 -16.27 -30.11
N VAL A 328 -26.37 -17.31 -29.29
CA VAL A 328 -25.78 -18.61 -29.61
C VAL A 328 -26.87 -19.67 -29.55
N ALA A 329 -27.01 -20.47 -30.61
CA ALA A 329 -27.82 -21.68 -30.56
C ALA A 329 -27.06 -22.75 -29.77
N PHE A 330 -27.65 -23.18 -28.65
CA PHE A 330 -27.12 -24.17 -27.71
C PHE A 330 -28.03 -25.40 -27.74
N LYS A 331 -27.51 -26.54 -28.18
CA LYS A 331 -28.25 -27.81 -28.22
C LYS A 331 -27.58 -28.84 -27.31
N ILE A 332 -28.36 -29.52 -26.47
CA ILE A 332 -27.92 -30.62 -25.60
C ILE A 332 -29.02 -31.67 -25.49
N ASN A 333 -28.67 -32.96 -25.53
CA ASN A 333 -29.64 -34.05 -25.37
C ASN A 333 -30.89 -33.90 -26.27
N GLY A 334 -30.67 -33.64 -27.56
CA GLY A 334 -31.73 -33.35 -28.54
C GLY A 334 -32.34 -31.94 -28.46
N VAL A 335 -32.49 -31.38 -27.26
CA VAL A 335 -33.15 -30.09 -27.02
C VAL A 335 -32.27 -28.91 -27.46
N SER A 336 -32.81 -28.07 -28.36
CA SER A 336 -32.21 -26.80 -28.79
C SER A 336 -32.75 -25.62 -27.98
N SER A 337 -31.91 -24.61 -27.74
CA SER A 337 -32.31 -23.34 -27.11
C SER A 337 -31.38 -22.21 -27.55
N THR A 338 -31.86 -20.97 -27.62
CA THR A 338 -30.98 -19.81 -27.77
C THR A 338 -30.44 -19.37 -26.41
N LYS A 339 -29.16 -19.03 -26.34
CA LYS A 339 -28.50 -18.46 -25.17
C LYS A 339 -27.83 -17.15 -25.55
N THR A 340 -27.95 -16.15 -24.69
CA THR A 340 -27.25 -14.88 -24.82
C THR A 340 -26.01 -14.91 -23.93
N THR A 341 -24.88 -14.40 -24.42
CA THR A 341 -23.66 -14.24 -23.60
C THR A 341 -23.78 -13.04 -22.65
N ASP A 342 -23.29 -13.18 -21.42
CA ASP A 342 -23.16 -12.05 -20.49
C ASP A 342 -21.97 -11.13 -20.85
N LYS A 343 -21.73 -10.09 -20.03
CA LYS A 343 -20.63 -9.12 -20.23
C LYS A 343 -19.23 -9.75 -20.34
N ASN A 344 -19.03 -10.96 -19.82
CA ASN A 344 -17.78 -11.71 -19.87
C ASN A 344 -17.75 -12.72 -21.05
N GLY A 345 -18.70 -12.63 -21.98
CA GLY A 345 -18.86 -13.57 -23.09
C GLY A 345 -19.42 -14.92 -22.66
N ARG A 346 -19.95 -15.05 -21.43
CA ARG A 346 -20.27 -16.34 -20.80
C ARG A 346 -21.73 -16.72 -20.99
N ILE A 347 -21.96 -17.97 -21.37
CA ILE A 347 -23.24 -18.68 -21.30
C ILE A 347 -23.22 -19.58 -20.06
N SER A 348 -24.33 -19.57 -19.32
CA SER A 348 -24.53 -20.39 -18.13
C SER A 348 -25.72 -21.33 -18.34
N GLN A 349 -25.50 -22.65 -18.35
CA GLN A 349 -26.56 -23.64 -18.57
C GLN A 349 -26.63 -24.64 -17.40
N LYS A 350 -27.75 -24.67 -16.69
CA LYS A 350 -27.99 -25.63 -15.59
C LYS A 350 -28.14 -27.04 -16.14
N ILE A 351 -27.37 -28.00 -15.63
CA ILE A 351 -27.37 -29.40 -16.10
C ILE A 351 -28.21 -30.26 -15.15
N GLY A 352 -29.51 -30.35 -15.42
CA GLY A 352 -30.47 -31.17 -14.64
C GLY A 352 -30.53 -32.65 -15.04
N LEU A 353 -29.78 -33.06 -16.07
CA LEU A 353 -29.88 -34.37 -16.73
C LEU A 353 -29.53 -35.55 -15.79
N LYS A 354 -29.94 -36.77 -16.17
CA LYS A 354 -29.53 -38.01 -15.49
C LYS A 354 -27.98 -38.15 -15.53
N VAL A 355 -27.41 -39.06 -14.74
CA VAL A 355 -25.97 -39.33 -14.79
C VAL A 355 -25.65 -39.99 -16.14
N GLY A 356 -24.65 -39.49 -16.86
CA GLY A 356 -24.34 -39.93 -18.23
C GLY A 356 -23.52 -38.92 -19.02
N ASN A 357 -23.12 -39.31 -20.23
CA ASN A 357 -22.39 -38.46 -21.18
C ASN A 357 -23.38 -37.84 -22.18
N TYR A 358 -23.22 -36.55 -22.48
CA TYR A 358 -24.09 -35.80 -23.37
C TYR A 358 -23.27 -34.93 -24.33
N THR A 359 -23.59 -34.98 -25.62
CA THR A 359 -23.03 -34.05 -26.60
C THR A 359 -23.71 -32.68 -26.48
N VAL A 360 -22.90 -31.63 -26.40
CA VAL A 360 -23.31 -30.23 -26.50
C VAL A 360 -22.85 -29.70 -27.86
N GLN A 361 -23.76 -29.07 -28.59
CA GLN A 361 -23.49 -28.37 -29.84
C GLN A 361 -23.76 -26.88 -29.65
N LEU A 362 -22.82 -26.06 -30.13
CA LEU A 362 -22.87 -24.60 -30.11
C LEU A 362 -22.78 -24.09 -31.54
N ASN A 363 -23.66 -23.17 -31.91
CA ASN A 363 -23.54 -22.40 -33.15
C ASN A 363 -23.77 -20.91 -32.85
N TYR A 364 -22.72 -20.12 -32.96
CA TYR A 364 -22.78 -18.66 -33.04
C TYR A 364 -22.69 -18.26 -34.51
N ASN A 365 -23.71 -17.58 -35.02
CA ASN A 365 -23.80 -17.22 -36.44
C ASN A 365 -22.80 -16.12 -36.87
N GLY A 366 -22.10 -15.47 -35.93
CA GLY A 366 -21.31 -14.25 -36.18
C GLY A 366 -22.16 -12.98 -36.06
N ASP A 367 -21.53 -11.83 -36.25
CA ASP A 367 -22.19 -10.51 -36.28
C ASP A 367 -21.52 -9.58 -37.33
N LYS A 368 -21.54 -8.26 -37.13
CA LYS A 368 -20.81 -7.31 -37.99
C LYS A 368 -19.30 -7.49 -37.91
N SER A 369 -18.74 -7.66 -36.71
CA SER A 369 -17.31 -7.64 -36.38
C SER A 369 -16.68 -9.03 -36.26
N HIS A 370 -17.49 -10.07 -36.03
CA HIS A 370 -17.05 -11.41 -35.67
C HIS A 370 -17.55 -12.49 -36.64
N LEU A 371 -16.71 -13.49 -36.92
CA LEU A 371 -17.03 -14.63 -37.78
C LEU A 371 -17.91 -15.67 -37.06
N LYS A 372 -18.67 -16.44 -37.85
CA LYS A 372 -19.42 -17.62 -37.40
C LYS A 372 -18.50 -18.63 -36.71
N LYS A 373 -18.96 -19.23 -35.62
CA LYS A 373 -18.28 -20.37 -34.95
C LYS A 373 -19.27 -21.45 -34.57
N VAL A 374 -18.98 -22.67 -35.04
CA VAL A 374 -19.62 -23.92 -34.60
C VAL A 374 -18.62 -24.70 -33.74
N GLN A 375 -19.12 -25.38 -32.70
CA GLN A 375 -18.32 -26.28 -31.87
C GLN A 375 -19.20 -27.39 -31.27
N SER A 376 -18.66 -28.61 -31.22
CA SER A 376 -19.30 -29.79 -30.63
C SER A 376 -18.35 -30.41 -29.61
N PHE A 377 -18.85 -30.79 -28.44
CA PHE A 377 -18.05 -31.42 -27.38
C PHE A 377 -18.93 -32.29 -26.47
N LYS A 378 -18.31 -33.24 -25.75
CA LYS A 378 -19.01 -34.08 -24.76
C LYS A 378 -18.87 -33.48 -23.36
N ILE A 379 -19.97 -33.44 -22.62
CA ILE A 379 -19.99 -33.24 -21.17
C ILE A 379 -20.43 -34.52 -20.47
N ARG A 380 -20.13 -34.62 -19.17
CA ARG A 380 -20.62 -35.70 -18.30
C ARG A 380 -21.41 -35.11 -17.15
N SER A 381 -22.70 -35.44 -17.07
CA SER A 381 -23.50 -35.21 -15.87
C SER A 381 -23.13 -36.26 -14.82
N CYS A 382 -22.77 -35.84 -13.61
CA CYS A 382 -22.34 -36.73 -12.54
C CYS A 382 -22.97 -36.38 -11.19
N ASN A 383 -22.96 -37.34 -10.27
CA ASN A 383 -23.23 -37.07 -8.86
C ASN A 383 -21.92 -36.67 -8.16
N SER A 384 -21.99 -35.75 -7.20
CA SER A 384 -20.86 -35.31 -6.40
C SER A 384 -20.53 -36.32 -5.30
N LYS A 385 -19.24 -36.58 -5.08
CA LYS A 385 -18.75 -37.28 -3.88
C LYS A 385 -18.98 -36.38 -2.65
N THR A 386 -19.28 -36.98 -1.50
CA THR A 386 -19.40 -36.24 -0.23
C THR A 386 -18.37 -36.73 0.79
N LYS A 387 -18.04 -35.89 1.78
CA LYS A 387 -17.14 -36.21 2.88
C LYS A 387 -17.59 -35.52 4.17
N PHE A 388 -17.19 -36.09 5.31
CA PHE A 388 -17.32 -35.44 6.61
C PHE A 388 -16.06 -34.66 6.98
N THR A 389 -16.23 -33.60 7.76
CA THR A 389 -15.15 -32.88 8.46
C THR A 389 -15.62 -32.55 9.88
N VAL A 390 -14.72 -32.53 10.85
CA VAL A 390 -15.04 -32.44 12.28
C VAL A 390 -14.61 -31.07 12.81
N ALA A 391 -15.45 -30.41 13.61
CA ALA A 391 -15.14 -29.07 14.13
C ALA A 391 -14.09 -29.09 15.25
N ASN A 392 -14.19 -30.06 16.16
CA ASN A 392 -13.21 -30.33 17.21
C ASN A 392 -13.29 -31.83 17.58
N TYR A 393 -12.14 -32.46 17.80
CA TYR A 393 -12.03 -33.87 18.20
C TYR A 393 -12.11 -34.06 19.72
N THR A 394 -12.04 -32.98 20.50
CA THR A 394 -12.26 -32.96 21.95
C THR A 394 -13.54 -32.20 22.30
N VAL A 395 -14.37 -32.77 23.18
CA VAL A 395 -15.69 -32.24 23.58
C VAL A 395 -15.86 -32.42 25.10
N VAL A 396 -16.58 -31.54 25.79
CA VAL A 396 -16.94 -31.74 27.22
C VAL A 396 -18.24 -32.54 27.33
N ARG A 397 -18.35 -33.45 28.30
CA ARG A 397 -19.59 -34.19 28.61
C ARG A 397 -20.78 -33.23 28.73
N GLY A 398 -21.89 -33.55 28.08
CA GLY A 398 -23.07 -32.68 28.02
C GLY A 398 -23.02 -31.57 26.96
N LYS A 399 -21.88 -31.35 26.28
CA LYS A 399 -21.76 -30.46 25.11
C LYS A 399 -21.82 -31.27 23.80
N TYR A 400 -21.72 -30.60 22.66
CA TYR A 400 -22.03 -31.18 21.35
C TYR A 400 -20.79 -31.40 20.47
N LEU A 401 -20.58 -32.64 20.04
CA LEU A 401 -19.76 -32.92 18.86
C LEU A 401 -20.43 -32.24 17.65
N SER A 402 -19.64 -31.60 16.79
CA SER A 402 -20.14 -30.93 15.58
C SER A 402 -19.33 -31.36 14.35
N VAL A 403 -20.03 -31.73 13.28
CA VAL A 403 -19.44 -32.20 12.02
C VAL A 403 -20.11 -31.50 10.84
N TYR A 404 -19.37 -31.24 9.77
CA TYR A 404 -19.89 -30.68 8.53
C TYR A 404 -19.89 -31.74 7.43
N LEU A 405 -21.02 -31.90 6.73
CA LEU A 405 -21.09 -32.67 5.49
C LEU A 405 -20.75 -31.75 4.32
N LYS A 406 -19.72 -32.10 3.54
CA LYS A 406 -19.23 -31.30 2.41
C LYS A 406 -19.29 -32.07 1.09
N ASP A 407 -19.47 -31.36 -0.02
CA ASP A 407 -19.39 -31.91 -1.37
C ASP A 407 -17.95 -31.95 -1.92
N SER A 408 -17.80 -32.44 -3.15
CA SER A 408 -16.49 -32.54 -3.83
C SER A 408 -15.85 -31.19 -4.18
N GLU A 409 -16.60 -30.09 -4.06
CA GLU A 409 -16.14 -28.71 -4.26
C GLU A 409 -15.91 -28.01 -2.90
N ASN A 410 -15.87 -28.79 -1.81
CA ASN A 410 -15.79 -28.38 -0.39
C ASN A 410 -16.98 -27.54 0.10
N ALA A 411 -18.07 -27.43 -0.66
CA ALA A 411 -19.25 -26.67 -0.24
C ALA A 411 -20.02 -27.42 0.86
N ASN A 412 -20.47 -26.69 1.88
CA ASN A 412 -21.24 -27.24 2.99
C ASN A 412 -22.66 -27.64 2.53
N LEU A 413 -23.14 -28.82 2.94
CA LEU A 413 -24.41 -29.38 2.49
C LEU A 413 -25.50 -29.24 3.55
N ALA A 414 -26.22 -28.12 3.52
CA ALA A 414 -27.38 -27.84 4.35
C ALA A 414 -28.58 -28.79 4.08
N ASN A 415 -29.43 -28.98 5.08
CA ASN A 415 -30.66 -29.78 5.02
C ASN A 415 -30.45 -31.21 4.51
N LYS A 416 -29.50 -31.95 5.12
CA LYS A 416 -29.19 -33.37 4.83
C LYS A 416 -29.25 -34.20 6.11
N LYS A 417 -29.90 -35.36 6.04
CA LYS A 417 -29.96 -36.31 7.17
C LYS A 417 -28.65 -37.10 7.26
N VAL A 418 -27.91 -36.87 8.35
CA VAL A 418 -26.68 -37.57 8.75
C VAL A 418 -27.01 -38.47 9.93
N THR A 419 -26.58 -39.73 9.89
CA THR A 419 -26.66 -40.65 11.03
C THR A 419 -25.33 -40.70 11.75
N PHE A 420 -25.37 -40.52 13.07
CA PHE A 420 -24.27 -40.71 14.00
C PHE A 420 -24.52 -42.00 14.76
N THR A 421 -23.58 -42.94 14.79
CA THR A 421 -23.60 -44.08 15.72
C THR A 421 -22.59 -43.81 16.83
N TYR A 422 -23.08 -43.76 18.07
CA TYR A 422 -22.35 -43.41 19.29
C TYR A 422 -22.83 -44.33 20.42
N LEU A 423 -21.91 -44.99 21.13
CA LEU A 423 -22.22 -45.98 22.18
C LEU A 423 -23.19 -47.07 21.70
N LYS A 424 -22.96 -47.61 20.50
CA LYS A 424 -23.81 -48.57 19.77
C LYS A 424 -25.24 -48.06 19.42
N LYS A 425 -25.68 -46.92 19.93
CA LYS A 425 -26.98 -46.27 19.60
C LYS A 425 -26.83 -45.38 18.36
N SER A 426 -27.88 -45.25 17.56
CA SER A 426 -27.87 -44.46 16.32
C SER A 426 -28.81 -43.25 16.38
N TYR A 427 -28.30 -42.08 16.00
CA TYR A 427 -28.96 -40.79 16.08
C TYR A 427 -28.95 -40.13 14.70
N THR A 428 -30.13 -39.87 14.12
CA THR A 428 -30.20 -39.08 12.88
C THR A 428 -30.35 -37.59 13.21
N LYS A 429 -29.54 -36.76 12.57
CA LYS A 429 -29.55 -35.30 12.68
C LYS A 429 -29.56 -34.68 11.28
N THR A 430 -30.32 -33.60 11.12
CA THR A 430 -30.30 -32.80 9.87
C THR A 430 -29.19 -31.76 9.97
N THR A 431 -28.45 -31.53 8.89
CA THR A 431 -27.49 -30.43 8.81
C THR A 431 -28.20 -29.07 8.71
N ASP A 432 -27.72 -28.08 9.46
CA ASP A 432 -28.23 -26.70 9.46
C ASP A 432 -27.92 -25.94 8.14
N SER A 433 -28.26 -24.65 8.09
CA SER A 433 -27.94 -23.76 6.95
C SER A 433 -26.44 -23.68 6.61
N ASN A 434 -25.57 -23.92 7.60
CA ASN A 434 -24.12 -23.96 7.45
C ASN A 434 -23.59 -25.37 7.14
N GLY A 435 -24.47 -26.36 6.89
CA GLY A 435 -24.10 -27.75 6.63
C GLY A 435 -23.57 -28.53 7.84
N LYS A 436 -23.76 -28.00 9.05
CA LYS A 436 -23.30 -28.56 10.33
C LYS A 436 -24.38 -29.45 10.94
N ALA A 437 -24.02 -30.64 11.38
CA ALA A 437 -24.85 -31.50 12.22
C ALA A 437 -24.15 -31.72 13.58
N SER A 438 -24.94 -31.79 14.65
CA SER A 438 -24.42 -31.86 16.02
C SER A 438 -25.11 -32.90 16.88
N LEU A 439 -24.35 -33.59 17.73
CA LEU A 439 -24.81 -34.61 18.68
C LEU A 439 -24.24 -34.32 20.08
N LYS A 440 -25.10 -34.34 21.11
CA LYS A 440 -24.70 -34.19 22.52
C LYS A 440 -23.95 -35.44 22.98
N MET A 441 -22.76 -35.27 23.55
CA MET A 441 -21.96 -36.36 24.11
C MET A 441 -22.39 -36.59 25.57
N THR A 442 -22.62 -37.84 25.98
CA THR A 442 -23.15 -38.19 27.31
C THR A 442 -22.13 -38.87 28.21
N GLU A 443 -21.28 -39.74 27.66
CA GLU A 443 -20.23 -40.43 28.41
C GLU A 443 -18.85 -39.83 28.14
N ALA A 444 -18.05 -39.75 29.19
CA ALA A 444 -16.66 -39.31 29.14
C ALA A 444 -15.71 -40.47 28.73
N GLY A 445 -14.49 -40.14 28.33
CA GLY A 445 -13.47 -41.07 27.84
C GLY A 445 -13.17 -40.91 26.34
N THR A 446 -12.34 -41.79 25.79
CA THR A 446 -12.03 -41.83 24.36
C THR A 446 -12.97 -42.80 23.66
N THR A 447 -13.56 -42.40 22.54
CA THR A 447 -14.61 -43.19 21.87
C THR A 447 -14.67 -42.89 20.37
N THR A 448 -15.26 -43.78 19.58
CA THR A 448 -15.39 -43.62 18.12
C THR A 448 -16.84 -43.36 17.75
N VAL A 449 -17.08 -42.26 17.04
CA VAL A 449 -18.38 -41.91 16.46
C VAL A 449 -18.35 -42.23 14.98
N ASN A 450 -19.22 -43.14 14.54
CA ASN A 450 -19.34 -43.50 13.13
C ASN A 450 -20.38 -42.60 12.47
N LEU A 451 -20.00 -41.91 11.41
CA LEU A 451 -20.84 -41.00 10.64
C LEU A 451 -21.27 -41.67 9.34
N GLN A 452 -22.53 -41.53 8.96
CA GLN A 452 -23.06 -42.00 7.68
C GLN A 452 -23.99 -40.95 7.05
N PHE A 453 -23.83 -40.74 5.75
CA PHE A 453 -24.77 -40.04 4.89
C PHE A 453 -25.19 -41.01 3.78
N LYS A 454 -26.48 -41.36 3.72
CA LYS A 454 -27.01 -42.38 2.78
C LYS A 454 -27.01 -41.95 1.31
N GLY A 455 -26.69 -40.68 1.00
CA GLY A 455 -26.83 -40.09 -0.32
C GLY A 455 -28.23 -39.53 -0.55
N THR A 456 -28.34 -38.40 -1.25
CA THR A 456 -29.63 -37.78 -1.62
C THR A 456 -29.46 -36.92 -2.88
N GLY A 457 -30.37 -37.05 -3.86
CA GLY A 457 -30.36 -36.21 -5.05
C GLY A 457 -29.05 -36.33 -5.85
N PRO A 458 -28.30 -35.25 -6.10
CA PRO A 458 -27.04 -35.29 -6.83
C PRO A 458 -25.82 -35.67 -5.96
N TYR A 459 -26.02 -36.02 -4.68
CA TYR A 459 -24.93 -36.29 -3.73
C TYR A 459 -24.84 -37.78 -3.38
N LEU A 460 -23.66 -38.37 -3.60
CA LEU A 460 -23.34 -39.77 -3.30
C LEU A 460 -23.26 -40.02 -1.79
N LYS A 461 -23.48 -41.28 -1.40
CA LYS A 461 -23.30 -41.76 -0.02
C LYS A 461 -21.84 -41.63 0.44
N SER A 462 -21.65 -41.42 1.74
CA SER A 462 -20.33 -41.40 2.39
C SER A 462 -20.42 -41.80 3.86
N SER A 463 -19.29 -42.19 4.42
CA SER A 463 -19.13 -42.50 5.85
C SER A 463 -17.76 -42.06 6.35
N ALA A 464 -17.62 -41.91 7.66
CA ALA A 464 -16.34 -41.64 8.33
C ALA A 464 -16.39 -42.14 9.77
N ASN A 465 -15.32 -42.76 10.27
CA ASN A 465 -15.20 -43.18 11.65
C ASN A 465 -14.31 -42.19 12.39
N VAL A 466 -14.84 -41.50 13.40
CA VAL A 466 -14.16 -40.38 14.07
C VAL A 466 -13.85 -40.74 15.52
N LYS A 467 -12.57 -40.96 15.83
CA LYS A 467 -12.10 -41.10 17.21
C LYS A 467 -12.09 -39.71 17.89
N ILE A 468 -12.78 -39.58 19.01
CA ILE A 468 -12.93 -38.34 19.79
C ILE A 468 -12.58 -38.57 21.27
N LYS A 469 -12.33 -37.47 21.98
CA LYS A 469 -12.13 -37.44 23.43
C LYS A 469 -13.25 -36.64 24.10
N VAL A 470 -13.96 -37.26 25.04
CA VAL A 470 -15.00 -36.60 25.84
C VAL A 470 -14.50 -36.40 27.27
N LEU A 471 -14.40 -35.15 27.72
CA LEU A 471 -13.93 -34.78 29.07
C LEU A 471 -15.10 -34.90 30.08
N LYS A 472 -14.86 -35.18 31.37
CA LYS A 472 -15.96 -35.14 32.37
C LYS A 472 -16.45 -33.69 32.54
N ASN A 473 -17.65 -33.53 33.08
CA ASN A 473 -18.25 -32.20 33.36
C ASN A 473 -18.30 -31.94 34.88
N THR A 474 -17.25 -32.33 35.58
CA THR A 474 -17.02 -31.90 36.96
C THR A 474 -16.05 -30.72 36.93
N THR A 475 -16.43 -29.64 37.60
CA THR A 475 -15.45 -28.77 38.24
C THR A 475 -14.83 -29.50 39.42
N ALA A 476 -13.72 -28.99 39.93
CA ALA A 476 -13.10 -29.48 41.15
C ALA A 476 -12.51 -28.27 41.87
N ASP A 477 -12.69 -28.20 43.18
CA ASP A 477 -12.27 -27.06 43.98
C ASP A 477 -10.93 -27.33 44.64
N ILE A 478 -10.07 -26.31 44.64
CA ILE A 478 -8.80 -26.32 45.34
C ILE A 478 -8.94 -25.46 46.60
N ILE A 479 -8.47 -25.97 47.74
CA ILE A 479 -8.52 -25.27 49.02
C ILE A 479 -7.10 -25.12 49.57
N ALA A 480 -6.53 -23.93 49.40
CA ALA A 480 -5.32 -23.47 50.08
C ALA A 480 -5.67 -22.71 51.36
N LYS A 481 -5.03 -23.07 52.48
CA LYS A 481 -5.16 -22.36 53.76
C LYS A 481 -3.96 -21.45 53.98
N ASN A 482 -4.13 -20.14 53.77
CA ASN A 482 -3.14 -19.14 54.17
C ASN A 482 -2.86 -19.26 55.68
N GLN A 483 -1.62 -19.57 56.07
CA GLN A 483 -1.17 -19.55 57.46
C GLN A 483 0.27 -19.04 57.52
N THR A 484 0.47 -17.86 58.11
CA THR A 484 1.78 -17.43 58.62
C THR A 484 2.12 -18.28 59.85
N ARG A 485 3.34 -18.80 59.94
CA ARG A 485 3.81 -19.66 61.04
C ARG A 485 5.29 -19.42 61.31
N HIS A 486 5.68 -19.49 62.57
CA HIS A 486 7.07 -19.40 63.03
C HIS A 486 7.76 -20.77 63.07
N LEU A 487 9.09 -20.78 63.11
CA LEU A 487 9.90 -22.00 63.00
C LEU A 487 10.68 -22.31 64.29
N ASN A 488 10.19 -23.26 65.08
CA ASN A 488 10.94 -23.81 66.21
C ASN A 488 12.03 -24.77 65.70
N GLY A 489 13.23 -24.26 65.43
CA GLY A 489 14.45 -25.02 65.12
C GLY A 489 14.57 -25.58 63.70
N SER A 490 13.46 -25.94 63.05
CA SER A 490 13.44 -26.32 61.62
C SER A 490 13.82 -25.15 60.70
N SER A 491 14.43 -25.44 59.55
CA SER A 491 14.63 -24.48 58.45
C SER A 491 13.50 -24.49 57.41
N THR A 492 12.52 -25.38 57.54
CA THR A 492 11.43 -25.59 56.57
C THR A 492 10.05 -25.79 57.21
N ILE A 493 9.00 -25.55 56.42
CA ILE A 493 7.58 -25.70 56.80
C ILE A 493 6.73 -26.32 55.67
N ARG A 494 5.74 -27.13 56.04
CA ARG A 494 4.85 -27.82 55.11
C ARG A 494 3.64 -26.97 54.70
N TYR A 495 3.48 -26.76 53.40
CA TYR A 495 2.32 -26.13 52.78
C TYR A 495 1.41 -27.19 52.13
N TYR A 496 0.13 -27.19 52.48
CA TYR A 496 -0.86 -28.17 52.04
C TYR A 496 -1.87 -27.57 51.05
N VAL A 497 -2.33 -28.41 50.13
CA VAL A 497 -3.41 -28.13 49.17
C VAL A 497 -4.37 -29.30 49.16
N LYS A 498 -5.67 -29.06 49.36
CA LYS A 498 -6.71 -30.09 49.25
C LYS A 498 -7.51 -29.91 47.95
N LEU A 499 -7.86 -31.03 47.33
CA LEU A 499 -8.71 -31.15 46.14
C LEU A 499 -10.02 -31.88 46.48
N THR A 500 -11.16 -31.32 46.08
CA THR A 500 -12.48 -31.94 46.25
C THR A 500 -13.35 -31.85 45.00
N ASP A 501 -14.39 -32.69 44.94
CA ASP A 501 -15.53 -32.43 44.06
C ASP A 501 -16.38 -31.26 44.58
N ASN A 502 -17.38 -30.83 43.79
CA ASN A 502 -18.33 -29.77 44.16
C ASN A 502 -19.16 -30.05 45.43
N ASN A 503 -19.12 -31.26 45.99
CA ASN A 503 -19.83 -31.66 47.21
C ASN A 503 -18.89 -31.71 48.42
N GLY A 504 -17.60 -31.40 48.26
CA GLY A 504 -16.58 -31.47 49.30
C GLY A 504 -15.94 -32.86 49.49
N ASN A 505 -16.29 -33.85 48.67
CA ASN A 505 -15.68 -35.19 48.72
C ASN A 505 -14.22 -35.12 48.22
N PRO A 506 -13.27 -35.80 48.89
CA PRO A 506 -11.88 -35.83 48.45
C PRO A 506 -11.72 -36.53 47.09
N ILE A 507 -10.81 -36.02 46.25
CA ILE A 507 -10.42 -36.68 44.99
C ILE A 507 -8.99 -37.23 45.14
N GLU A 508 -8.87 -38.55 45.27
CA GLU A 508 -7.61 -39.29 45.34
C GLU A 508 -6.99 -39.53 43.95
N ASN A 509 -5.67 -39.76 43.89
CA ASN A 509 -4.94 -40.25 42.72
C ASN A 509 -4.95 -39.35 41.46
N GLU A 510 -5.28 -38.06 41.61
CA GLU A 510 -5.16 -37.07 40.53
C GLU A 510 -3.96 -36.14 40.75
N THR A 511 -3.32 -35.69 39.67
CA THR A 511 -2.08 -34.91 39.74
C THR A 511 -2.35 -33.41 39.81
N ILE A 512 -2.03 -32.79 40.95
CA ILE A 512 -1.98 -31.34 41.12
C ILE A 512 -0.61 -30.82 40.67
N GLU A 513 -0.59 -29.69 39.96
CA GLU A 513 0.59 -28.88 39.70
C GLU A 513 0.61 -27.68 40.65
N LEU A 514 1.64 -27.62 41.50
CA LEU A 514 1.92 -26.46 42.35
C LEU A 514 3.13 -25.70 41.79
N LYS A 515 2.90 -24.47 41.33
CA LYS A 515 3.93 -23.54 40.90
C LYS A 515 4.27 -22.62 42.07
N VAL A 516 5.35 -22.96 42.78
CA VAL A 516 5.87 -22.22 43.93
C VAL A 516 6.95 -21.25 43.45
N ARG A 517 6.68 -19.95 43.52
CA ARG A 517 7.64 -18.88 43.21
C ARG A 517 8.13 -18.24 44.50
N CYS A 518 9.44 -18.29 44.75
CA CYS A 518 10.06 -17.50 45.81
C CYS A 518 10.18 -16.03 45.39
N ASN A 519 9.99 -15.11 46.34
CA ASN A 519 10.13 -13.66 46.16
C ASN A 519 11.20 -13.16 47.15
N ASN A 520 12.37 -12.84 46.63
CA ASN A 520 13.45 -12.19 47.38
C ASN A 520 13.22 -10.66 47.46
N ILE A 521 14.15 -9.89 48.05
CA ILE A 521 14.15 -8.41 48.12
C ILE A 521 15.58 -7.92 47.80
N THR A 522 15.75 -6.77 47.13
CA THR A 522 17.09 -6.21 46.78
C THR A 522 17.04 -4.70 46.57
N THR A 523 18.08 -3.97 47.00
CA THR A 523 18.15 -2.49 46.94
C THR A 523 19.15 -1.97 45.90
N GLY A 524 18.69 -1.10 44.98
CA GLY A 524 19.54 -0.40 44.00
C GLY A 524 20.27 0.85 44.52
N SER A 525 20.96 1.57 43.62
CA SER A 525 21.85 2.70 43.99
C SER A 525 21.13 3.97 44.48
N GLY A 526 19.87 4.17 44.05
CA GLY A 526 19.07 5.37 44.33
C GLY A 526 19.01 6.39 43.19
N ASN A 527 19.81 6.23 42.14
CA ASN A 527 19.87 7.14 41.00
C ASN A 527 18.68 7.00 40.03
N LYS A 528 17.97 8.09 39.72
CA LYS A 528 16.95 8.10 38.65
C LYS A 528 17.58 8.24 37.27
N ILE A 529 17.06 7.56 36.26
CA ILE A 529 17.41 7.85 34.86
C ILE A 529 16.64 9.07 34.38
N THR A 530 17.39 10.11 34.03
CA THR A 530 16.88 11.43 33.64
C THR A 530 16.94 11.68 32.13
N LYS A 531 17.59 10.78 31.38
CA LYS A 531 17.91 10.99 29.96
C LYS A 531 16.77 10.55 29.05
N LYS A 532 16.37 11.45 28.14
CA LYS A 532 15.37 11.17 27.09
C LYS A 532 15.93 10.37 25.90
N THR A 533 17.25 10.23 25.80
CA THR A 533 17.94 9.45 24.76
C THR A 533 18.56 8.20 25.38
N ILE A 534 18.21 7.03 24.84
CA ILE A 534 18.74 5.72 25.23
C ILE A 534 19.65 5.20 24.10
N VAL A 535 20.81 4.66 24.46
CA VAL A 535 21.68 3.88 23.56
C VAL A 535 21.57 2.42 23.96
N LEU A 536 21.26 1.54 22.99
CA LEU A 536 21.11 0.11 23.17
C LEU A 536 22.23 -0.66 22.46
N SER A 537 22.92 -1.52 23.20
CA SER A 537 23.98 -2.44 22.73
C SER A 537 23.84 -3.81 23.40
N SER A 538 24.52 -4.83 22.88
CA SER A 538 24.47 -6.20 23.44
C SER A 538 25.79 -6.93 23.26
N ASP A 539 26.17 -7.73 24.26
CA ASP A 539 27.45 -8.43 24.32
C ASP A 539 27.52 -9.74 23.49
N ASN A 540 26.74 -9.83 22.40
CA ASN A 540 26.60 -11.05 21.58
C ASN A 540 26.17 -12.28 22.41
N ILE A 541 25.06 -12.12 23.12
CA ILE A 541 24.53 -13.03 24.15
C ILE A 541 24.10 -14.38 23.57
N ILE A 542 23.44 -14.36 22.42
CA ILE A 542 23.00 -15.57 21.71
C ILE A 542 23.69 -15.62 20.35
N ASN A 543 23.63 -14.50 19.60
CA ASN A 543 24.40 -14.22 18.38
C ASN A 543 23.97 -12.86 17.80
N LYS A 544 24.84 -12.26 16.98
CA LYS A 544 24.61 -10.96 16.31
C LYS A 544 23.25 -10.81 15.59
N SER A 545 22.60 -11.89 15.14
CA SER A 545 21.29 -11.82 14.50
C SER A 545 20.15 -11.70 15.51
N GLU A 546 20.17 -12.53 16.55
CA GLU A 546 19.10 -12.57 17.57
C GLU A 546 19.22 -11.43 18.57
N ASP A 547 20.44 -11.08 18.97
CA ASP A 547 20.74 -9.86 19.71
C ASP A 547 20.22 -8.60 18.97
N LYS A 548 20.38 -8.49 17.64
CA LYS A 548 19.89 -7.30 16.90
C LYS A 548 18.36 -7.27 16.83
N LYS A 549 17.69 -8.42 16.78
CA LYS A 549 16.21 -8.49 16.89
C LYS A 549 15.77 -7.99 18.28
N LEU A 550 16.39 -8.50 19.35
CA LEU A 550 16.11 -8.12 20.73
C LEU A 550 16.26 -6.60 20.94
N LEU A 551 17.39 -6.02 20.54
CA LEU A 551 17.62 -4.57 20.65
C LEU A 551 16.64 -3.73 19.80
N ASN A 552 16.27 -4.20 18.61
CA ASN A 552 15.29 -3.52 17.75
C ASN A 552 13.87 -3.54 18.34
N GLU A 553 13.46 -4.67 18.96
CA GLU A 553 12.19 -4.78 19.68
C GLU A 553 12.17 -3.89 20.93
N MET A 554 13.25 -3.88 21.71
CA MET A 554 13.42 -2.96 22.83
C MET A 554 13.31 -1.49 22.38
N ALA A 555 13.97 -1.13 21.27
CA ALA A 555 13.89 0.21 20.70
C ALA A 555 12.48 0.59 20.26
N LYS A 556 11.69 -0.35 19.71
CA LYS A 556 10.27 -0.13 19.36
C LYS A 556 9.45 0.20 20.60
N ILE A 557 9.61 -0.55 21.69
CA ILE A 557 8.85 -0.36 22.93
C ILE A 557 9.26 0.96 23.62
N LEU A 558 10.56 1.26 23.72
CA LEU A 558 11.06 2.52 24.30
C LEU A 558 10.61 3.76 23.50
N ARG A 559 10.65 3.72 22.17
CA ARG A 559 10.13 4.80 21.30
C ARG A 559 8.63 5.01 21.52
N ALA A 560 7.85 3.93 21.63
CA ALA A 560 6.42 4.00 21.97
C ALA A 560 6.13 4.52 23.40
N LYS A 561 7.15 4.72 24.23
CA LYS A 561 7.06 5.39 25.56
C LYS A 561 7.73 6.77 25.57
N GLY A 562 8.02 7.36 24.39
CA GLY A 562 8.49 8.73 24.24
C GLY A 562 10.02 8.94 24.28
N TYR A 563 10.82 7.88 24.28
CA TYR A 563 12.28 7.98 24.29
C TYR A 563 12.86 8.07 22.88
N LYS A 564 13.89 8.90 22.69
CA LYS A 564 14.80 8.77 21.54
C LYS A 564 15.66 7.53 21.77
N VAL A 565 15.81 6.66 20.77
CA VAL A 565 16.57 5.41 20.93
C VAL A 565 17.52 5.20 19.76
N ILE A 566 18.80 5.06 20.09
CA ILE A 566 19.89 4.66 19.21
C ILE A 566 20.14 3.16 19.45
N VAL A 567 20.27 2.37 18.38
CA VAL A 567 20.71 0.97 18.49
C VAL A 567 22.13 0.89 17.96
N SER A 568 23.09 0.77 18.88
CA SER A 568 24.52 0.66 18.63
C SER A 568 24.87 -0.75 18.10
N GLY A 569 26.13 -1.17 18.25
CA GLY A 569 26.62 -2.46 17.79
C GLY A 569 26.36 -3.64 18.75
N ILE A 570 26.93 -4.79 18.38
CA ILE A 570 26.81 -6.07 19.09
C ILE A 570 28.17 -6.78 19.12
N GLY A 571 28.59 -7.22 20.29
CA GLY A 571 29.89 -7.82 20.57
C GLY A 571 30.54 -7.24 21.83
N PRO A 572 31.81 -7.56 22.10
CA PRO A 572 32.51 -7.09 23.29
C PRO A 572 32.61 -5.56 23.36
N ASN A 573 32.68 -5.05 24.58
CA ASN A 573 33.13 -3.69 24.94
C ASN A 573 32.29 -2.50 24.42
N TYR A 574 31.11 -2.73 23.81
CA TYR A 574 30.18 -1.64 23.49
C TYR A 574 29.71 -0.87 24.73
N HIS A 575 29.66 -1.52 25.89
CA HIS A 575 29.39 -0.86 27.18
C HIS A 575 30.47 0.17 27.59
N VAL A 576 31.65 0.14 26.96
CA VAL A 576 32.73 1.14 27.11
C VAL A 576 32.70 2.17 25.98
N SER A 577 32.52 1.74 24.72
CA SER A 577 32.49 2.65 23.57
C SER A 577 31.25 3.57 23.60
N ASP A 578 30.06 3.04 23.87
CA ASP A 578 28.83 3.83 23.95
C ASP A 578 28.89 4.92 25.04
N VAL A 579 29.67 4.68 26.11
CA VAL A 579 29.90 5.64 27.20
C VAL A 579 30.92 6.73 26.81
N ARG A 580 31.78 6.48 25.82
CA ARG A 580 32.79 7.40 25.27
C ARG A 580 32.31 8.20 24.07
N ASP A 581 31.49 7.60 23.22
CA ASP A 581 31.19 8.08 21.86
C ASP A 581 29.88 8.89 21.81
N TYR A 582 28.96 8.66 22.76
CA TYR A 582 27.73 9.42 22.92
C TYR A 582 27.80 10.36 24.14
N SER A 583 26.98 11.41 24.16
CA SER A 583 26.87 12.34 25.29
C SER A 583 25.44 12.69 25.66
N ASN A 584 25.21 12.97 26.95
CA ASN A 584 23.91 13.20 27.58
C ASN A 584 22.88 12.07 27.37
N VAL A 585 23.36 10.83 27.18
CA VAL A 585 22.52 9.62 26.98
C VAL A 585 22.44 8.75 28.22
N CYS A 586 21.45 7.86 28.27
CA CYS A 586 21.54 6.65 29.08
C CYS A 586 21.99 5.49 28.19
N VAL A 587 23.17 4.93 28.44
CA VAL A 587 23.57 3.65 27.86
C VAL A 587 22.83 2.53 28.60
N PHE A 588 22.21 1.62 27.87
CA PHE A 588 21.54 0.44 28.39
C PHE A 588 22.03 -0.78 27.60
N SER A 589 23.15 -1.35 28.07
CA SER A 589 23.87 -2.44 27.41
C SER A 589 23.42 -3.78 27.97
N LEU A 590 23.10 -4.72 27.09
CA LEU A 590 22.73 -6.08 27.46
C LEU A 590 23.97 -6.97 27.64
N VAL A 591 23.93 -7.87 28.61
CA VAL A 591 24.96 -8.89 28.87
C VAL A 591 24.33 -10.25 29.19
N GLY A 592 24.99 -11.33 28.78
CA GLY A 592 24.53 -12.71 28.95
C GLY A 592 25.22 -13.45 30.11
N GLY A 593 26.50 -13.13 30.34
CA GLY A 593 27.23 -13.43 31.56
C GLY A 593 27.56 -12.14 32.31
N VAL A 594 27.98 -12.27 33.57
CA VAL A 594 28.57 -11.17 34.34
C VAL A 594 29.78 -11.70 35.09
N ASP A 595 30.96 -11.17 34.78
CA ASP A 595 32.20 -11.48 35.49
C ASP A 595 32.51 -10.41 36.56
N SER A 596 33.38 -10.77 37.49
CA SER A 596 33.77 -9.85 38.58
C SER A 596 34.82 -8.82 38.16
N GLY A 597 35.52 -9.02 37.04
CA GLY A 597 36.50 -8.09 36.49
C GLY A 597 35.82 -6.85 35.89
N MET A 598 34.81 -7.04 35.03
CA MET A 598 33.98 -5.98 34.45
C MET A 598 33.31 -5.09 35.51
N PHE A 599 32.86 -5.66 36.63
CA PHE A 599 32.35 -4.84 37.75
C PHE A 599 33.43 -4.02 38.46
N VAL A 600 34.68 -4.51 38.53
CA VAL A 600 35.83 -3.73 39.04
C VAL A 600 36.25 -2.66 38.04
N ASP A 601 36.23 -2.96 36.74
CA ASP A 601 36.56 -2.03 35.65
C ASP A 601 35.59 -0.85 35.58
N MET A 602 34.28 -1.14 35.59
CA MET A 602 33.23 -0.11 35.72
C MET A 602 33.26 0.63 37.08
N SER A 603 33.98 0.10 38.08
CA SER A 603 34.26 0.81 39.33
C SER A 603 35.40 1.83 39.20
N HIS A 604 36.26 1.69 38.19
CA HIS A 604 37.50 2.47 38.06
C HIS A 604 37.21 3.95 37.78
N SER A 605 38.15 4.80 38.21
CA SER A 605 38.13 6.24 37.98
C SER A 605 37.95 6.64 36.51
N TYR A 606 38.54 5.92 35.55
CA TYR A 606 38.48 6.29 34.14
C TYR A 606 37.05 6.13 33.57
N TYR A 607 36.37 5.01 33.89
CA TYR A 607 35.00 4.73 33.43
C TYR A 607 34.02 5.76 34.01
N LYS A 608 34.14 6.02 35.32
CA LYS A 608 33.38 7.07 36.03
C LYS A 608 33.67 8.47 35.48
N ASN A 609 34.91 8.75 35.08
CA ASN A 609 35.29 10.03 34.46
C ASN A 609 34.65 10.20 33.07
N TYR A 610 34.53 9.16 32.25
CA TYR A 610 33.81 9.25 30.97
C TYR A 610 32.30 9.51 31.18
N LEU A 611 31.66 8.77 32.10
CA LEU A 611 30.25 9.02 32.47
C LEU A 611 30.04 10.47 32.93
N LYS A 612 30.93 11.00 33.80
CA LYS A 612 30.88 12.38 34.27
C LYS A 612 31.14 13.41 33.15
N LYS A 613 32.20 13.22 32.35
CA LYS A 613 32.62 14.12 31.26
C LYS A 613 31.50 14.31 30.24
N TYR A 614 30.92 13.21 29.77
CA TYR A 614 29.87 13.23 28.75
C TYR A 614 28.45 13.31 29.35
N LYS A 615 28.32 13.49 30.67
CA LYS A 615 27.06 13.59 31.41
C LYS A 615 26.12 12.40 31.17
N ASN A 616 26.68 11.21 30.95
CA ASN A 616 25.96 9.98 30.64
C ASN A 616 25.45 9.28 31.91
N GLN A 617 24.46 8.41 31.75
CA GLN A 617 24.06 7.42 32.74
C GLN A 617 24.21 6.01 32.14
N PHE A 618 24.33 4.98 32.98
CA PHE A 618 24.47 3.60 32.54
C PHE A 618 23.51 2.68 33.29
N VAL A 619 22.94 1.70 32.57
CA VAL A 619 22.17 0.58 33.12
C VAL A 619 22.63 -0.71 32.46
N LEU A 620 22.80 -1.77 33.26
CA LEU A 620 23.09 -3.10 32.77
C LEU A 620 21.79 -3.88 32.53
N GLY A 621 21.65 -4.52 31.36
CA GLY A 621 20.55 -5.44 31.06
C GLY A 621 21.00 -6.89 31.16
N CYS A 622 20.70 -7.54 32.27
CA CYS A 622 21.04 -8.96 32.46
C CYS A 622 19.97 -9.83 31.79
N VAL A 623 20.31 -10.40 30.64
CA VAL A 623 19.44 -11.35 29.91
C VAL A 623 19.64 -12.74 30.49
N ALA A 624 18.56 -13.50 30.68
CA ALA A 624 18.62 -14.83 31.27
C ALA A 624 18.16 -15.92 30.29
N PRO A 625 18.51 -17.20 30.56
CA PRO A 625 19.84 -17.79 30.81
C PRO A 625 20.74 -17.76 29.54
N PRO A 626 22.00 -18.28 29.53
CA PRO A 626 22.55 -19.34 30.37
C PRO A 626 23.30 -18.89 31.64
N VAL A 627 22.64 -19.00 32.80
CA VAL A 627 23.31 -19.58 33.98
C VAL A 627 23.24 -18.79 35.31
N TYR A 628 22.29 -19.05 36.20
CA TYR A 628 22.32 -18.91 37.69
C TYR A 628 22.64 -17.55 38.38
N LEU A 629 23.12 -16.51 37.70
CA LEU A 629 23.68 -15.31 38.34
C LEU A 629 22.62 -14.30 38.83
N ASN A 630 22.02 -14.56 40.02
CA ASN A 630 21.13 -13.62 40.73
C ASN A 630 21.93 -12.62 41.60
N LEU A 631 22.38 -11.52 41.00
CA LEU A 631 23.22 -10.50 41.61
C LEU A 631 22.68 -9.91 42.93
N GLY A 632 21.35 -9.89 43.12
CA GLY A 632 20.70 -9.33 44.30
C GLY A 632 20.82 -10.18 45.56
N ASN A 633 20.95 -11.50 45.42
CA ASN A 633 21.08 -12.46 46.53
C ASN A 633 22.40 -13.22 46.55
N MET A 634 23.17 -13.16 45.46
CA MET A 634 24.44 -13.83 45.31
C MET A 634 25.48 -13.29 46.30
N THR A 635 26.12 -14.18 47.04
CA THR A 635 27.11 -13.82 48.08
C THR A 635 28.54 -13.73 47.53
N TRP A 636 28.88 -14.44 46.45
CA TRP A 636 30.24 -14.49 45.88
C TRP A 636 30.22 -14.77 44.38
N LEU A 637 30.87 -13.90 43.59
CA LEU A 637 31.15 -14.07 42.15
C LEU A 637 32.65 -14.27 41.94
N LYS A 638 33.05 -15.45 41.47
CA LYS A 638 34.44 -15.78 41.17
C LYS A 638 35.00 -14.90 40.03
N ARG A 639 36.31 -14.64 40.02
CA ARG A 639 37.06 -14.18 38.85
C ARG A 639 36.86 -15.16 37.68
N ALA A 640 36.67 -14.62 36.48
CA ALA A 640 36.57 -15.42 35.28
C ALA A 640 37.94 -16.01 34.91
N HIS A 641 38.03 -16.76 33.82
CA HIS A 641 39.31 -17.32 33.35
C HIS A 641 39.95 -16.47 32.24
N ASP A 642 39.20 -15.48 31.77
CA ASP A 642 39.35 -14.69 30.55
C ASP A 642 39.20 -13.18 30.80
N ASP A 643 39.13 -12.73 32.06
CA ASP A 643 39.14 -11.29 32.37
C ASP A 643 40.57 -10.71 32.36
N ASP A 644 40.81 -9.80 31.41
CA ASP A 644 42.01 -8.95 31.34
C ASP A 644 41.93 -7.74 32.29
N TYR A 645 40.75 -7.45 32.82
CA TYR A 645 40.44 -6.22 33.57
C TYR A 645 40.90 -6.22 35.04
N SER A 646 41.38 -7.35 35.57
CA SER A 646 41.77 -7.46 36.98
C SER A 646 43.12 -8.18 37.18
N PRO A 647 43.95 -7.76 38.16
CA PRO A 647 45.21 -8.44 38.45
C PRO A 647 45.02 -9.93 38.79
N LYS A 648 45.99 -10.78 38.43
CA LYS A 648 45.95 -12.24 38.71
C LYS A 648 45.82 -12.60 40.20
N SER A 649 46.08 -11.67 41.11
CA SER A 649 45.84 -11.79 42.56
C SER A 649 44.36 -11.71 42.95
N PHE A 650 43.52 -11.03 42.16
CA PHE A 650 42.08 -10.99 42.33
C PHE A 650 41.48 -12.39 42.21
N LYS A 651 40.38 -12.65 42.94
CA LYS A 651 39.70 -13.96 42.97
C LYS A 651 38.18 -13.87 42.79
N GLY A 652 37.59 -12.69 42.90
CA GLY A 652 36.15 -12.48 42.81
C GLY A 652 35.63 -11.32 43.67
N LEU A 653 34.32 -11.10 43.62
CA LEU A 653 33.58 -10.12 44.43
C LEU A 653 32.63 -10.80 45.41
N TYR A 654 32.67 -10.39 46.68
CA TYR A 654 31.58 -10.65 47.62
C TYR A 654 30.41 -9.69 47.33
N TYR A 655 29.18 -10.20 47.38
CA TYR A 655 27.93 -9.48 47.14
C TYR A 655 27.93 -8.63 45.85
N PRO A 656 28.17 -9.22 44.66
CA PRO A 656 28.45 -8.50 43.41
C PRO A 656 27.38 -7.47 43.00
N GLY A 657 26.08 -7.76 43.17
CA GLY A 657 25.03 -6.77 42.88
C GLY A 657 25.08 -5.56 43.83
N LYS A 658 25.29 -5.81 45.13
CA LYS A 658 25.49 -4.75 46.12
C LYS A 658 26.75 -3.93 45.79
N TYR A 659 27.85 -4.59 45.40
CA TYR A 659 29.09 -3.91 44.98
C TYR A 659 28.83 -2.98 43.78
N PHE A 660 28.08 -3.44 42.77
CA PHE A 660 27.68 -2.58 41.64
C PHE A 660 26.88 -1.37 42.14
N ASN A 661 25.78 -1.59 42.87
CA ASN A 661 24.89 -0.53 43.30
C ASN A 661 25.56 0.47 44.28
N THR A 662 26.44 0.02 45.18
CA THR A 662 27.06 0.89 46.19
C THR A 662 28.44 1.45 45.81
N VAL A 663 29.25 0.73 45.01
CA VAL A 663 30.65 1.07 44.69
C VAL A 663 30.82 1.58 43.26
N THR A 664 30.17 0.97 42.24
CA THR A 664 30.17 1.55 40.88
C THR A 664 29.17 2.71 40.78
N LYS A 665 28.12 2.70 41.61
CA LYS A 665 26.93 3.60 41.59
C LYS A 665 26.06 3.41 40.34
N LEU A 666 26.15 2.24 39.72
CA LEU A 666 25.36 1.84 38.56
C LEU A 666 24.29 0.82 38.97
N ASP A 667 23.32 0.60 38.08
CA ASP A 667 22.18 -0.28 38.33
C ASP A 667 22.00 -1.28 37.19
N TYR A 668 21.42 -2.43 37.54
CA TYR A 668 21.11 -3.52 36.63
C TYR A 668 19.60 -3.81 36.66
N VAL A 669 19.07 -4.30 35.55
CA VAL A 669 17.70 -4.83 35.41
C VAL A 669 17.75 -6.17 34.70
N TYR A 670 16.83 -7.07 35.04
CA TYR A 670 16.70 -8.40 34.43
C TYR A 670 15.56 -8.46 33.41
N GLY A 671 15.61 -9.42 32.50
CA GLY A 671 14.44 -9.88 31.74
C GLY A 671 14.74 -11.00 30.75
N ASP A 672 13.78 -11.90 30.53
CA ASP A 672 13.87 -13.02 29.57
C ASP A 672 13.61 -12.54 28.11
N GLY A 673 13.30 -11.26 27.87
CA GLY A 673 13.05 -10.69 26.52
C GLY A 673 12.75 -9.19 26.49
N ALA A 674 12.55 -8.64 25.27
CA ALA A 674 12.51 -7.19 25.01
C ALA A 674 11.50 -6.40 25.87
N GLU A 675 10.29 -6.92 26.03
CA GLU A 675 9.23 -6.26 26.79
C GLU A 675 9.53 -6.22 28.30
N GLU A 676 10.07 -7.30 28.87
CA GLU A 676 10.43 -7.34 30.28
C GLU A 676 11.62 -6.43 30.57
N LEU A 677 12.68 -6.50 29.75
CA LEU A 677 13.87 -5.63 29.87
C LEU A 677 13.49 -4.14 29.81
N VAL A 678 12.61 -3.74 28.89
CA VAL A 678 12.15 -2.35 28.76
C VAL A 678 11.21 -1.95 29.89
N ASN A 679 10.25 -2.78 30.28
CA ASN A 679 9.35 -2.46 31.40
C ASN A 679 10.12 -2.31 32.72
N ASN A 680 11.15 -3.15 32.94
CA ASN A 680 12.01 -3.05 34.12
C ASN A 680 12.93 -1.82 34.05
N PHE A 681 13.55 -1.53 32.90
CA PHE A 681 14.28 -0.27 32.69
C PHE A 681 13.43 0.97 32.99
N LEU A 682 12.18 1.02 32.50
CA LEU A 682 11.28 2.15 32.67
C LEU A 682 10.76 2.30 34.11
N ASN A 683 10.57 1.19 34.82
CA ASN A 683 10.20 1.18 36.23
C ASN A 683 11.34 1.72 37.11
N TYR A 684 12.58 1.29 36.82
CA TYR A 684 13.78 1.85 37.44
C TYR A 684 13.93 3.35 37.14
N ALA A 685 13.85 3.76 35.87
CA ALA A 685 14.00 5.15 35.44
C ALA A 685 13.10 6.13 36.22
N LYS A 686 11.83 5.77 36.45
CA LYS A 686 10.86 6.56 37.22
C LYS A 686 11.19 6.64 38.72
N LYS A 687 11.59 5.50 39.32
CA LYS A 687 11.68 5.35 40.79
C LYS A 687 13.07 5.65 41.35
N GLY A 688 14.14 5.35 40.61
CA GLY A 688 15.54 5.56 41.00
C GLY A 688 16.13 4.48 41.92
N LYS A 689 15.29 3.66 42.55
CA LYS A 689 15.74 2.38 43.10
C LYS A 689 15.75 1.37 41.96
N SER A 690 16.86 0.65 41.73
CA SER A 690 16.76 -0.62 40.99
C SER A 690 15.67 -1.46 41.65
N ILE A 691 14.92 -2.16 40.82
CA ILE A 691 13.62 -2.74 41.19
C ILE A 691 13.83 -3.72 42.32
N ASP A 692 13.12 -3.48 43.42
CA ASP A 692 12.97 -4.47 44.48
C ASP A 692 12.60 -5.82 43.83
N LEU A 693 13.50 -6.80 43.99
CA LEU A 693 13.16 -8.20 43.77
C LEU A 693 11.83 -8.45 44.49
N GLY A 694 10.89 -9.05 43.76
CA GLY A 694 9.46 -8.85 44.03
C GLY A 694 8.63 -8.75 42.74
N GLN A 695 9.18 -8.24 41.64
CA GLN A 695 8.56 -8.39 40.30
C GLN A 695 9.51 -8.96 39.22
N SER A 696 10.73 -8.43 39.03
CA SER A 696 11.73 -9.02 38.12
C SER A 696 12.41 -10.25 38.75
N VAL A 697 12.54 -11.35 38.00
CA VAL A 697 13.08 -12.64 38.46
C VAL A 697 14.56 -12.82 38.10
N PRO A 698 15.26 -13.77 38.74
CA PRO A 698 15.46 -15.06 38.05
C PRO A 698 14.80 -16.26 38.75
N LYS A 699 14.56 -17.31 37.96
CA LYS A 699 14.02 -18.64 38.36
C LYS A 699 14.59 -19.08 39.73
N THR A 700 13.77 -19.54 40.68
CA THR A 700 12.81 -20.64 40.50
C THR A 700 11.34 -20.31 40.75
N THR A 701 10.52 -20.63 39.73
CA THR A 701 9.18 -21.18 39.99
C THR A 701 9.32 -22.69 40.00
N THR A 702 9.44 -23.30 41.18
CA THR A 702 9.53 -24.75 41.31
C THR A 702 8.14 -25.33 41.04
N THR A 703 8.06 -26.19 40.02
CA THR A 703 6.80 -26.82 39.59
C THR A 703 6.75 -28.23 40.16
N TYR A 704 6.03 -28.41 41.26
CA TYR A 704 5.79 -29.71 41.88
C TYR A 704 4.59 -30.37 41.21
N LYS A 705 4.74 -31.64 40.82
CA LYS A 705 3.63 -32.49 40.35
C LYS A 705 3.36 -33.53 41.41
N LEU A 706 2.20 -33.43 42.04
CA LEU A 706 1.88 -34.16 43.26
C LEU A 706 0.57 -34.93 43.07
N THR A 707 0.59 -36.22 43.39
CA THR A 707 -0.61 -37.05 43.41
C THR A 707 -1.34 -36.84 44.73
N THR A 708 -2.67 -36.70 44.70
CA THR A 708 -3.48 -36.56 45.92
C THR A 708 -3.62 -37.87 46.69
N ASP A 709 -3.54 -37.78 48.02
CA ASP A 709 -3.82 -38.89 48.93
C ASP A 709 -5.32 -39.27 48.98
N LYS A 710 -5.65 -40.36 49.69
CA LYS A 710 -7.03 -40.82 49.94
C LYS A 710 -7.96 -39.79 50.60
N ASN A 711 -7.41 -38.73 51.16
CA ASN A 711 -8.12 -37.62 51.79
C ASN A 711 -8.12 -36.36 50.90
N GLY A 712 -7.65 -36.45 49.65
CA GLY A 712 -7.60 -35.39 48.66
C GLY A 712 -6.45 -34.40 48.80
N ASN A 713 -5.43 -34.67 49.62
CA ASN A 713 -4.36 -33.72 49.93
C ASN A 713 -3.08 -33.94 49.12
N ALA A 714 -2.37 -32.85 48.84
CA ALA A 714 -0.99 -32.82 48.38
C ALA A 714 -0.22 -31.74 49.17
N TYR A 715 1.12 -31.84 49.25
CA TYR A 715 1.93 -30.86 50.00
C TYR A 715 3.33 -30.64 49.44
N VAL A 716 3.95 -29.53 49.84
CA VAL A 716 5.37 -29.18 49.59
C VAL A 716 5.99 -28.62 50.86
N ASP A 717 7.29 -28.84 51.04
CA ASP A 717 8.05 -28.22 52.13
C ASP A 717 8.81 -26.98 51.60
N LEU A 718 8.56 -25.83 52.23
CA LEU A 718 9.08 -24.50 51.89
C LEU A 718 10.16 -24.09 52.89
N GLN A 719 11.14 -23.28 52.48
CA GLN A 719 12.14 -22.71 53.39
C GLN A 719 11.68 -21.36 53.95
N VAL A 720 12.53 -20.67 54.73
CA VAL A 720 12.33 -19.25 55.09
C VAL A 720 12.31 -18.40 53.81
N GLY A 721 11.26 -17.60 53.62
CA GLY A 721 11.05 -16.80 52.40
C GLY A 721 9.60 -16.34 52.22
N THR A 722 9.39 -15.44 51.25
CA THR A 722 8.04 -15.01 50.83
C THR A 722 7.68 -15.71 49.52
N TYR A 723 6.54 -16.40 49.46
CA TYR A 723 6.16 -17.23 48.32
C TYR A 723 4.83 -16.81 47.71
N THR A 724 4.76 -16.87 46.37
CA THR A 724 3.51 -16.89 45.61
C THR A 724 3.32 -18.30 45.08
N ILE A 725 2.19 -18.93 45.40
CA ILE A 725 1.91 -20.32 45.01
C ILE A 725 0.63 -20.34 44.19
N SER A 726 0.71 -20.80 42.94
CA SER A 726 -0.48 -21.07 42.12
C SER A 726 -0.66 -22.58 41.91
N SER A 727 -1.90 -23.02 42.03
CA SER A 727 -2.29 -24.44 42.02
C SER A 727 -3.31 -24.73 40.92
N SER A 728 -3.05 -25.78 40.14
CA SER A 728 -3.94 -26.29 39.08
C SER A 728 -3.87 -27.82 39.02
N ILE A 729 -4.70 -28.47 38.18
CA ILE A 729 -4.66 -29.94 38.02
C ILE A 729 -4.17 -30.29 36.62
N LEU A 730 -3.22 -31.23 36.52
CA LEU A 730 -2.73 -31.82 35.27
C LEU A 730 -3.58 -33.01 34.80
N GLY A 731 -4.85 -33.02 35.17
CA GLY A 731 -5.81 -34.07 34.85
C GLY A 731 -6.64 -33.70 33.63
N ASN A 732 -6.55 -34.51 32.57
CA ASN A 732 -7.40 -34.38 31.38
C ASN A 732 -8.90 -34.70 31.64
N ASN A 733 -9.28 -34.90 32.90
CA ASN A 733 -10.58 -35.39 33.33
C ASN A 733 -11.55 -34.27 33.72
N TYR A 734 -11.07 -33.10 34.17
CA TYR A 734 -11.89 -32.05 34.79
C TYR A 734 -11.64 -30.66 34.18
N LYS A 735 -12.49 -29.69 34.50
CA LYS A 735 -12.27 -28.25 34.23
C LYS A 735 -12.07 -27.53 35.56
N VAL A 736 -10.99 -26.79 35.74
CA VAL A 736 -10.56 -26.28 37.05
C VAL A 736 -10.17 -24.82 36.94
N ASP A 737 -10.50 -24.02 37.95
CA ASP A 737 -10.00 -22.65 38.08
C ASP A 737 -8.65 -22.63 38.83
N THR A 738 -7.75 -21.71 38.46
CA THR A 738 -6.42 -21.63 39.06
C THR A 738 -6.47 -20.81 40.35
N GLN A 739 -6.36 -21.45 41.50
CA GLN A 739 -6.22 -20.75 42.77
C GLN A 739 -4.78 -20.24 42.96
N THR A 740 -4.62 -19.07 43.57
CA THR A 740 -3.33 -18.47 43.89
C THR A 740 -3.32 -17.97 45.34
N SER A 741 -2.23 -18.24 46.06
CA SER A 741 -2.04 -17.90 47.47
C SER A 741 -0.69 -17.24 47.69
N LYS A 742 -0.57 -16.50 48.81
CA LYS A 742 0.67 -15.84 49.25
C LYS A 742 1.03 -16.33 50.64
N VAL A 743 2.25 -16.80 50.81
CA VAL A 743 2.71 -17.45 52.04
C VAL A 743 4.01 -16.80 52.49
N ASN A 744 4.03 -16.29 53.72
CA ASN A 744 5.23 -15.72 54.33
C ASN A 744 5.75 -16.71 55.38
N VAL A 745 6.95 -17.26 55.13
CA VAL A 745 7.66 -18.12 56.07
C VAL A 745 8.79 -17.31 56.69
N ILE A 746 8.68 -17.05 57.99
CA ILE A 746 9.66 -16.31 58.78
C ILE A 746 10.26 -17.23 59.83
N LYS A 747 11.50 -16.93 60.22
CA LYS A 747 12.18 -17.63 61.31
C LYS A 747 11.71 -17.04 62.64
#